data_AF-A0A0B1U0Z6-F1
#
_entry.id   AF-A0A0B1U0Z6-F1
#
_cell.length_a   1.000
_cell.length_b   1.000
_cell.length_c   1.000
_cell.angle_alpha   90.00
_cell.angle_beta   90.00
_cell.angle_gamma   90.00
#
_symmetry.space_group_name_H-M   'P 1'
#
loop_
_entity.id
_entity.type
_entity.pdbx_description
1 polymer ?
#
loop_
_entity_poly.entity_id
_entity_poly.type
_entity_poly.pdbx_seq_one_letter_code
_entity_poly.pdbx_strand_id
1 'polypeptide(L)'
;MTVSPLLTGDGQLVDIGDIRYNDDLAAPQAFGLMRFSHTSDALRGLVRDLRDRAVRESRPLTDFMDISGRSGHSRIGLDIHLTGEAPQVSDSARTVELPVAVTALNAALAESLADLRGLCCDGGVDFGRLFIPRGPAVGRAGIAEAMERGWLLLPQRHSVAEDGVVEIVLEDLRYILSARLLGVGRNFAEMVVKGKHGLGIFQSLAPTGLPDALAAKDFMVGAVHIALGPFTAFLERPTNRDGVFHLASRLLDGIRTTGISTPRQVELYNSGEAAAETDGLAVRLRLYPPDVRVARLAERVLIAGHSREVLAAGVDFADLTDIFNPVASRALFDEVTDDPADGGIYGRILMPGKMITIPWEQEEGVWLREFQWRLIYEYARGNVPEGVLEGEEIPKRMRPFLDDLKYVGGEQKLSKVFVADALPPADTLRVLKRNGIGVVAARGMGCAPGKTCRPPFFRMDQTLYEELVRLEGEGMRFYLLLEYNGQAQMREFFRGLWVTREGREHLPRIHTTMAMFGSACDVLGPVLAEPIAAFLKKMRDHPRLGEGFAVAHGSGPGVMRIVDDAAAALGIFRLGVGIDAEEIGQIPNFEPQAVAQFTNLAMNTRQDILDRRSLFKIFNLGGFGTSYEVNMALTFLKIGQCLPAPYIFIDPVGFGPGGEPFWRQTIQQFQTLSSDLAGGGHTLGPLGPRWVVNCCHEVGTYEEGYAVMAAFVNDPAAYWRERGIAQSRVRFARDNLKKAGVAIAPYIEEALEGE
;
A
#
# COMPACT_ATOMS: atom_id res chain seq x y z
N MET A 1 -4.34 -37.37 -0.60
CA MET A 1 -4.85 -35.99 -0.73
C MET A 1 -5.03 -35.44 0.67
N THR A 2 -4.30 -34.39 1.02
CA THR A 2 -4.49 -33.67 2.28
C THR A 2 -5.77 -32.84 2.20
N VAL A 3 -6.71 -33.07 3.11
CA VAL A 3 -8.04 -32.42 3.10
C VAL A 3 -7.97 -31.15 3.95
N SER A 4 -8.40 -30.02 3.39
CA SER A 4 -8.48 -28.75 4.12
C SER A 4 -9.47 -28.83 5.29
N PRO A 5 -9.26 -28.07 6.37
CA PRO A 5 -10.21 -28.02 7.47
C PRO A 5 -11.56 -27.49 6.98
N LEU A 6 -12.63 -27.91 7.64
CA LEU A 6 -13.93 -27.29 7.43
C LEU A 6 -14.04 -26.08 8.32
N LEU A 7 -14.42 -24.97 7.70
CA LEU A 7 -14.69 -23.69 8.34
C LEU A 7 -16.09 -23.26 7.92
N THR A 8 -16.94 -23.01 8.91
CA THR A 8 -18.27 -22.50 8.62
C THR A 8 -18.23 -21.00 8.33
N GLY A 9 -19.34 -20.49 7.80
CA GLY A 9 -19.68 -19.08 7.97
C GLY A 9 -19.84 -18.72 9.45
N ASP A 10 -20.21 -17.48 9.69
CA ASP A 10 -20.24 -16.94 11.03
C ASP A 10 -21.44 -17.46 11.83
N GLY A 11 -21.16 -17.91 13.05
CA GLY A 11 -22.14 -18.34 14.04
C GLY A 11 -22.49 -17.21 14.98
N GLN A 12 -23.77 -17.13 15.31
CA GLN A 12 -24.34 -16.10 16.18
C GLN A 12 -24.47 -16.62 17.60
N LEU A 13 -23.99 -15.88 18.58
CA LEU A 13 -24.35 -16.06 19.97
C LEU A 13 -25.77 -15.51 20.14
N VAL A 14 -26.73 -16.42 20.32
CA VAL A 14 -28.18 -16.11 20.30
C VAL A 14 -28.81 -16.13 21.68
N ASP A 15 -28.13 -16.73 22.66
CA ASP A 15 -28.60 -16.79 24.03
C ASP A 15 -27.42 -16.80 25.00
N ILE A 16 -27.61 -16.14 26.14
CA ILE A 16 -26.69 -16.11 27.29
C ILE A 16 -27.55 -16.19 28.56
N GLY A 17 -27.31 -17.24 29.34
CA GLY A 17 -27.95 -17.48 30.62
C GLY A 17 -27.43 -16.58 31.74
N ASP A 18 -27.65 -17.03 32.97
CA ASP A 18 -27.24 -16.26 34.15
C ASP A 18 -25.72 -16.22 34.32
N ILE A 19 -25.22 -15.04 34.67
CA ILE A 19 -23.80 -14.80 34.94
C ILE A 19 -23.46 -15.40 36.31
N ARG A 20 -22.42 -16.22 36.35
CA ARG A 20 -21.84 -16.84 37.54
C ARG A 20 -20.37 -16.46 37.64
N TYR A 21 -19.78 -16.58 38.82
CA TYR A 21 -18.34 -16.40 38.98
C TYR A 21 -17.63 -17.76 38.82
N ASN A 22 -16.59 -17.79 38.00
CA ASN A 22 -15.72 -18.96 37.84
C ASN A 22 -14.50 -18.77 38.76
N ASP A 23 -14.45 -19.56 39.84
CA ASP A 23 -13.40 -19.43 40.87
C ASP A 23 -12.01 -19.75 40.31
N ASP A 24 -11.89 -20.74 39.42
CA ASP A 24 -10.61 -21.16 38.83
C ASP A 24 -9.99 -20.04 37.97
N LEU A 25 -10.83 -19.35 37.20
CA LEU A 25 -10.43 -18.24 36.34
C LEU A 25 -10.57 -16.87 37.01
N ALA A 26 -11.00 -16.82 38.27
CA ALA A 26 -11.28 -15.58 38.99
C ALA A 26 -12.09 -14.55 38.17
N ALA A 27 -13.06 -15.01 37.36
CA ALA A 27 -13.73 -14.19 36.35
C ALA A 27 -15.23 -14.50 36.21
N PRO A 28 -16.06 -13.52 35.83
CA PRO A 28 -17.45 -13.75 35.47
C PRO A 28 -17.58 -14.62 34.21
N GLN A 29 -18.50 -15.58 34.24
CA GLN A 29 -18.79 -16.53 33.18
C GLN A 29 -20.30 -16.72 33.01
N ALA A 30 -20.75 -16.89 31.78
CA ALA A 30 -22.11 -17.28 31.47
C ALA A 30 -22.13 -18.43 30.45
N PHE A 31 -23.09 -19.32 30.59
CA PHE A 31 -23.37 -20.36 29.60
C PHE A 31 -24.33 -19.82 28.55
N GLY A 32 -24.06 -20.11 27.28
CA GLY A 32 -24.85 -19.61 26.16
C GLY A 32 -24.95 -20.61 25.03
N LEU A 33 -25.61 -20.17 23.97
CA LEU A 33 -25.85 -20.98 22.79
C LEU A 33 -25.36 -20.26 21.53
N MET A 34 -24.45 -20.91 20.80
CA MET A 34 -23.99 -20.42 19.51
C MET A 34 -24.70 -21.15 18.38
N ARG A 35 -25.43 -20.41 17.54
CA ARG A 35 -26.24 -20.92 16.43
C ARG A 35 -25.57 -20.65 15.10
N PHE A 36 -25.46 -21.69 14.28
CA PHE A 36 -25.15 -21.59 12.86
C PHE A 36 -26.43 -21.81 12.06
N SER A 37 -26.83 -20.78 11.31
CA SER A 37 -28.04 -20.79 10.48
C SER A 37 -27.71 -21.14 9.03
N HIS A 38 -28.71 -21.59 8.27
CA HIS A 38 -28.57 -21.96 6.85
C HIS A 38 -27.47 -23.00 6.57
N THR A 39 -27.28 -23.92 7.50
CA THR A 39 -26.26 -24.97 7.37
C THR A 39 -26.59 -25.93 6.23
N SER A 40 -25.57 -26.60 5.68
CA SER A 40 -25.76 -27.65 4.68
C SER A 40 -26.07 -29.01 5.32
N ASP A 41 -26.71 -29.92 4.58
CA ASP A 41 -26.93 -31.31 5.05
C ASP A 41 -25.60 -31.99 5.41
N ALA A 42 -24.54 -31.73 4.64
CA ALA A 42 -23.21 -32.28 4.89
C ALA A 42 -22.61 -31.82 6.23
N LEU A 43 -22.77 -30.53 6.58
CA LEU A 43 -22.30 -30.01 7.87
C LEU A 43 -23.07 -30.64 9.04
N ARG A 44 -24.41 -30.71 8.92
CA ARG A 44 -25.26 -31.32 9.95
C ARG A 44 -24.94 -32.79 10.16
N GLY A 45 -24.76 -33.55 9.08
CA GLY A 45 -24.32 -34.95 9.13
C GLY A 45 -22.96 -35.10 9.83
N LEU A 46 -21.98 -34.29 9.44
CA LEU A 46 -20.63 -34.32 10.03
C LEU A 46 -20.66 -34.03 11.54
N VAL A 47 -21.41 -33.03 11.99
CA VAL A 47 -21.51 -32.69 13.42
C VAL A 47 -22.13 -33.83 14.23
N ARG A 48 -23.14 -34.52 13.68
CA ARG A 48 -23.72 -35.73 14.31
C ARG A 48 -22.70 -36.86 14.40
N ASP A 49 -21.97 -37.11 13.32
CA ASP A 49 -20.95 -38.16 13.27
C ASP A 49 -19.82 -37.90 14.28
N LEU A 50 -19.39 -36.64 14.43
CA LEU A 50 -18.37 -36.25 15.39
C LEU A 50 -18.86 -36.38 16.84
N ARG A 51 -20.11 -35.99 17.12
CA ARG A 51 -20.75 -36.24 18.42
C ARG A 51 -20.77 -37.72 18.75
N ASP A 52 -21.25 -38.55 17.83
CA ASP A 52 -21.39 -39.99 18.05
C ASP A 52 -20.01 -40.67 18.17
N ARG A 53 -19.01 -40.16 17.44
CA ARG A 53 -17.61 -40.57 17.56
C ARG A 53 -17.01 -40.20 18.92
N ALA A 54 -17.22 -38.99 19.41
CA ALA A 54 -16.71 -38.54 20.71
C ALA A 54 -17.23 -39.45 21.83
N VAL A 55 -18.53 -39.77 21.80
CA VAL A 55 -19.15 -40.73 22.73
C VAL A 55 -18.53 -42.12 22.58
N ARG A 56 -18.43 -42.64 21.35
CA ARG A 56 -17.88 -43.98 21.08
C ARG A 56 -16.41 -44.12 21.51
N GLU A 57 -15.60 -43.08 21.32
CA GLU A 57 -14.17 -43.07 21.67
C GLU A 57 -13.92 -42.67 23.13
N SER A 58 -14.97 -42.30 23.90
CA SER A 58 -14.84 -41.76 25.26
C SER A 58 -13.87 -40.56 25.33
N ARG A 59 -13.96 -39.69 24.33
CA ARG A 59 -13.14 -38.48 24.19
C ARG A 59 -14.05 -37.24 24.16
N PRO A 60 -13.59 -36.09 24.67
CA PRO A 60 -14.40 -34.88 24.66
C PRO A 60 -14.62 -34.40 23.21
N LEU A 61 -15.78 -33.77 22.95
CA LEU A 61 -16.12 -33.29 21.61
C LEU A 61 -15.12 -32.24 21.09
N THR A 62 -14.50 -31.50 22.01
CA THR A 62 -13.45 -30.51 21.76
C THR A 62 -12.18 -31.08 21.14
N ASP A 63 -11.97 -32.40 21.19
CA ASP A 63 -10.87 -33.07 20.48
C ASP A 63 -11.10 -33.14 18.96
N PHE A 64 -12.34 -32.94 18.50
CA PHE A 64 -12.75 -33.13 17.11
C PHE A 64 -13.23 -31.85 16.41
N MET A 65 -13.63 -30.84 17.18
CA MET A 65 -14.09 -29.55 16.68
C MET A 65 -13.84 -28.45 17.70
N ASP A 66 -13.73 -27.20 17.24
CA ASP A 66 -13.55 -26.04 18.13
C ASP A 66 -14.31 -24.80 17.62
N ILE A 67 -14.54 -23.83 18.50
CA ILE A 67 -14.98 -22.48 18.12
C ILE A 67 -13.76 -21.60 17.93
N SER A 68 -13.59 -21.11 16.71
CA SER A 68 -12.58 -20.11 16.42
C SER A 68 -13.15 -18.70 16.47
N GLY A 69 -12.43 -17.79 17.12
CA GLY A 69 -12.61 -16.36 16.92
C GLY A 69 -12.21 -15.93 15.51
N ARG A 70 -12.75 -14.81 15.01
CA ARG A 70 -12.33 -14.21 13.73
C ARG A 70 -11.00 -13.47 13.92
N SER A 71 -10.06 -13.58 12.96
CA SER A 71 -8.79 -12.82 12.92
C SER A 71 -8.95 -11.29 13.03
N GLY A 72 -10.11 -10.76 12.61
CA GLY A 72 -10.48 -9.35 12.66
C GLY A 72 -11.28 -8.88 13.88
N HIS A 73 -11.63 -9.77 14.82
CA HIS A 73 -12.49 -9.46 15.97
C HIS A 73 -11.76 -9.80 17.27
N SER A 74 -10.73 -9.01 17.60
CA SER A 74 -10.20 -9.02 18.97
C SER A 74 -11.33 -8.65 19.93
N ARG A 75 -11.46 -9.39 21.02
CA ARG A 75 -12.53 -9.21 22.01
C ARG A 75 -12.04 -8.86 23.39
N ILE A 76 -10.77 -8.45 23.45
CA ILE A 76 -10.10 -7.79 24.56
C ILE A 76 -10.33 -8.45 25.92
N GLY A 77 -10.43 -9.78 25.96
CA GLY A 77 -10.71 -10.50 27.20
C GLY A 77 -11.99 -11.32 27.25
N LEU A 78 -12.88 -11.23 26.25
CA LEU A 78 -14.03 -12.15 26.16
C LEU A 78 -13.61 -13.48 25.54
N ASP A 79 -13.43 -14.49 26.39
CA ASP A 79 -13.12 -15.86 25.98
C ASP A 79 -14.40 -16.63 25.68
N ILE A 80 -14.40 -17.42 24.60
CA ILE A 80 -15.49 -18.34 24.26
C ILE A 80 -14.91 -19.72 23.99
N HIS A 81 -15.53 -20.75 24.57
CA HIS A 81 -15.16 -22.13 24.33
C HIS A 81 -16.38 -23.05 24.37
N LEU A 82 -16.26 -24.21 23.74
CA LEU A 82 -17.27 -25.26 23.83
C LEU A 82 -17.31 -25.84 25.25
N THR A 83 -18.50 -26.07 25.78
CA THR A 83 -18.67 -26.71 27.10
C THR A 83 -18.40 -28.21 27.07
N GLY A 84 -18.37 -28.80 25.86
CA GLY A 84 -18.30 -30.25 25.66
C GLY A 84 -19.66 -30.94 25.65
N GLU A 85 -20.75 -30.22 25.94
CA GLU A 85 -22.12 -30.74 25.81
C GLU A 85 -22.49 -31.03 24.35
N ALA A 86 -23.47 -31.91 24.16
CA ALA A 86 -23.84 -32.39 22.84
C ALA A 86 -24.47 -31.27 21.97
N PRO A 87 -24.08 -31.16 20.68
CA PRO A 87 -24.68 -30.22 19.75
C PRO A 87 -26.15 -30.56 19.48
N GLN A 88 -26.98 -29.54 19.31
CA GLN A 88 -28.34 -29.70 18.77
C GLN A 88 -28.31 -29.45 17.27
N VAL A 89 -28.83 -30.41 16.49
CA VAL A 89 -28.80 -30.35 15.03
C VAL A 89 -30.22 -30.52 14.48
N SER A 90 -30.72 -29.49 13.81
CA SER A 90 -32.08 -29.44 13.25
C SER A 90 -32.05 -29.44 11.72
N ASP A 91 -32.63 -30.47 11.10
CA ASP A 91 -32.76 -30.53 9.64
C ASP A 91 -33.86 -29.61 9.11
N SER A 92 -34.96 -29.45 9.87
CA SER A 92 -36.08 -28.58 9.50
C SER A 92 -35.70 -27.11 9.56
N ALA A 93 -35.05 -26.69 10.65
CA ALA A 93 -34.57 -25.31 10.82
C ALA A 93 -33.24 -25.06 10.08
N ARG A 94 -32.58 -26.12 9.60
CA ARG A 94 -31.24 -26.08 8.99
C ARG A 94 -30.21 -25.39 9.90
N THR A 95 -30.24 -25.72 11.18
CA THR A 95 -29.35 -25.14 12.19
C THR A 95 -28.46 -26.17 12.85
N VAL A 96 -27.30 -25.70 13.31
CA VAL A 96 -26.46 -26.37 14.30
C VAL A 96 -26.30 -25.43 15.48
N GLU A 97 -26.63 -25.88 16.68
CA GLU A 97 -26.49 -25.11 17.92
C GLU A 97 -25.51 -25.78 18.85
N LEU A 98 -24.53 -25.00 19.32
CA LEU A 98 -23.42 -25.45 20.14
C LEU A 98 -23.50 -24.77 21.51
N PRO A 99 -23.57 -25.55 22.61
CA PRO A 99 -23.41 -25.01 23.95
C PRO A 99 -21.99 -24.43 24.13
N VAL A 100 -21.93 -23.20 24.60
CA VAL A 100 -20.67 -22.46 24.79
C VAL A 100 -20.62 -21.82 26.17
N ALA A 101 -19.42 -21.64 26.70
CA ALA A 101 -19.17 -20.80 27.86
C ALA A 101 -18.47 -19.52 27.41
N VAL A 102 -18.98 -18.38 27.88
CA VAL A 102 -18.44 -17.04 27.61
C VAL A 102 -17.91 -16.46 28.92
N THR A 103 -16.63 -16.11 28.95
CA THR A 103 -15.94 -15.66 30.18
C THR A 103 -15.29 -14.30 29.96
N ALA A 104 -15.52 -13.35 30.87
CA ALA A 104 -14.92 -12.02 30.83
C ALA A 104 -13.62 -12.00 31.64
N LEU A 105 -12.50 -12.36 31.00
CA LEU A 105 -11.16 -12.45 31.61
C LEU A 105 -10.46 -11.10 31.77
N ASN A 106 -10.93 -10.08 31.05
CA ASN A 106 -10.52 -8.70 31.32
C ASN A 106 -11.45 -8.11 32.37
N ALA A 107 -10.89 -7.67 33.49
CA ALA A 107 -11.65 -7.09 34.60
C ALA A 107 -12.52 -5.88 34.17
N ALA A 108 -12.09 -5.13 33.14
CA ALA A 108 -12.87 -4.01 32.62
C ALA A 108 -14.15 -4.42 31.87
N LEU A 109 -14.34 -5.71 31.57
CA LEU A 109 -15.50 -6.27 30.88
C LEU A 109 -16.48 -7.01 31.81
N ALA A 110 -16.21 -7.06 33.11
CA ALA A 110 -17.01 -7.83 34.06
C ALA A 110 -18.51 -7.46 34.01
N GLU A 111 -18.81 -6.15 33.93
CA GLU A 111 -20.18 -5.63 33.82
C GLU A 111 -20.76 -5.78 32.40
N SER A 112 -19.91 -5.86 31.38
CA SER A 112 -20.31 -5.89 29.96
C SER A 112 -20.92 -7.21 29.51
N LEU A 113 -20.84 -8.29 30.30
CA LEU A 113 -21.57 -9.54 29.99
C LEU A 113 -23.09 -9.33 30.04
N ALA A 114 -23.58 -8.42 30.89
CA ALA A 114 -24.99 -8.06 30.92
C ALA A 114 -25.41 -7.32 29.63
N ASP A 115 -24.56 -6.42 29.14
CA ASP A 115 -24.79 -5.73 27.86
C ASP A 115 -24.76 -6.71 26.68
N LEU A 116 -23.86 -7.69 26.70
CA LEU A 116 -23.79 -8.73 25.68
C LEU A 116 -25.07 -9.59 25.64
N ARG A 117 -25.64 -9.91 26.80
CA ARG A 117 -26.94 -10.58 26.89
C ARG A 117 -28.05 -9.77 26.21
N GLY A 118 -28.06 -8.44 26.40
CA GLY A 118 -28.97 -7.54 25.70
C GLY A 118 -28.80 -7.61 24.17
N LEU A 119 -27.56 -7.54 23.68
CA LEU A 119 -27.27 -7.63 22.25
C LEU A 119 -27.69 -8.98 21.64
N CYS A 120 -27.57 -10.07 22.39
CA CYS A 120 -28.03 -11.40 21.93
C CYS A 120 -29.56 -11.44 21.75
N CYS A 121 -30.33 -10.79 22.64
CA CYS A 121 -31.79 -10.72 22.54
C CYS A 121 -32.27 -9.92 21.31
N ASP A 122 -31.47 -8.96 20.82
CA ASP A 122 -31.82 -8.05 19.72
C ASP A 122 -31.54 -8.62 18.32
N GLY A 123 -31.32 -9.94 18.19
CA GLY A 123 -31.12 -10.61 16.90
C GLY A 123 -29.87 -11.49 16.79
N GLY A 124 -29.15 -11.68 17.90
CA GLY A 124 -27.93 -12.48 17.96
C GLY A 124 -26.68 -11.70 17.56
N VAL A 125 -25.53 -12.12 18.10
CA VAL A 125 -24.24 -11.46 17.86
C VAL A 125 -23.30 -12.40 17.13
N ASP A 126 -22.78 -11.97 16.00
CA ASP A 126 -21.74 -12.68 15.27
C ASP A 126 -20.49 -12.91 16.14
N PHE A 127 -20.31 -14.16 16.59
CA PHE A 127 -19.34 -14.48 17.63
C PHE A 127 -18.19 -15.38 17.17
N GLY A 128 -18.41 -16.38 16.34
CA GLY A 128 -17.32 -17.30 16.00
C GLY A 128 -17.59 -18.14 14.77
N ARG A 129 -16.63 -19.01 14.43
CA ARG A 129 -16.77 -20.02 13.37
C ARG A 129 -16.51 -21.40 13.95
N LEU A 130 -17.22 -22.40 13.44
CA LEU A 130 -16.93 -23.79 13.76
C LEU A 130 -15.75 -24.24 12.90
N PHE A 131 -14.70 -24.72 13.57
CA PHE A 131 -13.50 -25.30 12.97
C PHE A 131 -13.49 -26.81 13.16
N ILE A 132 -13.28 -27.56 12.08
CA ILE A 132 -13.14 -29.01 12.11
C ILE A 132 -11.88 -29.42 11.32
N PRO A 133 -10.84 -29.95 11.98
CA PRO A 133 -9.64 -30.45 11.31
C PRO A 133 -9.98 -31.76 10.58
N ARG A 134 -10.28 -31.67 9.27
CA ARG A 134 -10.63 -32.84 8.43
C ARG A 134 -9.44 -33.72 8.04
N GLY A 135 -8.23 -33.27 8.33
CA GLY A 135 -6.98 -33.94 7.98
C GLY A 135 -5.83 -33.50 8.89
N PRO A 136 -4.65 -34.13 8.76
CA PRO A 136 -3.49 -33.79 9.56
C PRO A 136 -3.01 -32.36 9.26
N ALA A 137 -2.45 -31.72 10.27
CA ALA A 137 -1.69 -30.48 10.11
C ALA A 137 -0.43 -30.72 9.26
N VAL A 138 0.11 -29.65 8.69
CA VAL A 138 1.36 -29.68 7.94
C VAL A 138 2.51 -29.98 8.91
N GLY A 139 3.22 -31.09 8.68
CA GLY A 139 4.37 -31.47 9.50
C GLY A 139 5.62 -30.60 9.23
N ARG A 140 6.64 -30.76 10.06
CA ARG A 140 7.90 -29.98 10.02
C ARG A 140 8.54 -29.89 8.63
N ALA A 141 8.59 -31.00 7.88
CA ALA A 141 9.17 -31.03 6.55
C ALA A 141 8.40 -30.14 5.55
N GLY A 142 7.07 -30.16 5.59
CA GLY A 142 6.23 -29.33 4.73
C GLY A 142 6.32 -27.84 5.09
N ILE A 143 6.51 -27.52 6.37
CA ILE A 143 6.76 -26.14 6.82
C ILE A 143 8.11 -25.64 6.29
N ALA A 144 9.17 -26.44 6.40
CA ALA A 144 10.49 -26.09 5.88
C ALA A 144 10.46 -25.86 4.36
N GLU A 145 9.80 -26.77 3.61
CA GLU A 145 9.62 -26.62 2.16
C GLU A 145 8.83 -25.35 1.80
N ALA A 146 7.77 -25.03 2.56
CA ALA A 146 6.99 -23.81 2.36
C ALA A 146 7.81 -22.53 2.58
N MET A 147 8.67 -22.51 3.60
CA MET A 147 9.58 -21.38 3.85
C MET A 147 10.61 -21.23 2.73
N GLU A 148 11.19 -22.35 2.27
CA GLU A 148 12.15 -22.36 1.17
C GLU A 148 11.53 -21.77 -0.11
N ARG A 149 10.33 -22.23 -0.48
CA ARG A 149 9.54 -21.74 -1.63
C ARG A 149 9.03 -20.30 -1.48
N GLY A 150 9.15 -19.71 -0.29
CA GLY A 150 8.60 -18.39 -0.01
C GLY A 150 7.08 -18.38 -0.01
N TRP A 151 6.44 -19.45 0.48
CA TRP A 151 5.00 -19.56 0.70
C TRP A 151 4.61 -19.39 2.17
N LEU A 152 5.60 -19.29 3.06
CA LEU A 152 5.42 -19.02 4.48
C LEU A 152 6.59 -18.16 4.94
N LEU A 153 6.31 -17.04 5.61
CA LEU A 153 7.33 -16.29 6.32
C LEU A 153 7.03 -16.29 7.82
N LEU A 154 7.99 -16.81 8.58
CA LEU A 154 7.99 -16.83 10.04
C LEU A 154 8.97 -15.76 10.55
N PRO A 155 8.75 -15.20 11.76
CA PRO A 155 9.65 -14.21 12.35
C PRO A 155 10.97 -14.86 12.75
N GLN A 156 12.00 -14.06 13.04
CA GLN A 156 13.32 -14.61 13.40
C GLN A 156 13.26 -15.51 14.65
N ARG A 157 12.44 -15.14 15.65
CA ARG A 157 12.24 -15.91 16.88
C ARG A 157 11.05 -16.88 16.72
N HIS A 158 11.30 -18.03 16.11
CA HIS A 158 10.32 -19.12 16.02
C HIS A 158 10.96 -20.49 16.28
N SER A 159 10.14 -21.48 16.62
CA SER A 159 10.52 -22.89 16.66
C SER A 159 9.48 -23.73 15.91
N VAL A 160 9.89 -24.89 15.39
CA VAL A 160 8.98 -25.85 14.74
C VAL A 160 9.24 -27.23 15.32
N ALA A 161 8.25 -27.76 16.03
CA ALA A 161 8.27 -29.10 16.62
C ALA A 161 8.15 -30.20 15.55
N GLU A 162 8.47 -31.45 15.90
CA GLU A 162 8.40 -32.58 14.96
C GLU A 162 6.98 -32.82 14.42
N ASP A 163 5.97 -32.60 15.25
CA ASP A 163 4.56 -32.76 14.90
C ASP A 163 3.97 -31.56 14.12
N GLY A 164 4.81 -30.58 13.76
CA GLY A 164 4.44 -29.41 12.97
C GLY A 164 3.83 -28.26 13.76
N VAL A 165 3.87 -28.28 15.11
CA VAL A 165 3.55 -27.09 15.91
C VAL A 165 4.61 -26.04 15.69
N VAL A 166 4.19 -24.83 15.33
CA VAL A 166 5.05 -23.65 15.25
C VAL A 166 4.85 -22.83 16.51
N GLU A 167 5.94 -22.55 17.22
CA GLU A 167 5.92 -21.60 18.34
C GLU A 167 6.46 -20.26 17.86
N ILE A 168 5.73 -19.19 18.16
CA ILE A 168 6.12 -17.82 17.81
C ILE A 168 6.18 -17.00 19.09
N VAL A 169 7.37 -16.48 19.38
CA VAL A 169 7.60 -15.62 20.54
C VAL A 169 6.88 -14.29 20.33
N LEU A 170 6.36 -13.72 21.41
CA LEU A 170 5.74 -12.40 21.37
C LEU A 170 6.75 -11.32 20.93
N GLU A 171 6.25 -10.38 20.14
CA GLU A 171 6.93 -9.12 19.87
C GLU A 171 6.87 -8.23 21.11
N ASP A 172 7.81 -7.29 21.23
CA ASP A 172 7.81 -6.27 22.29
C ASP A 172 6.72 -5.19 22.03
N LEU A 173 5.47 -5.65 21.94
CA LEU A 173 4.28 -4.89 21.62
C LEU A 173 3.15 -5.31 22.55
N ARG A 174 2.64 -4.35 23.32
CA ARG A 174 1.45 -4.49 24.15
C ARG A 174 0.38 -3.52 23.70
N TYR A 175 -0.86 -3.98 23.63
CA TYR A 175 -2.01 -3.11 23.48
C TYR A 175 -2.66 -2.89 24.84
N ILE A 176 -2.93 -1.63 25.16
CA ILE A 176 -3.62 -1.18 26.36
C ILE A 176 -5.00 -0.64 26.02
N LEU A 177 -5.91 -0.74 26.98
CA LEU A 177 -7.32 -0.39 26.81
C LEU A 177 -7.70 0.70 27.80
N SER A 178 -8.45 1.69 27.34
CA SER A 178 -9.04 2.69 28.22
C SER A 178 -10.35 2.18 28.80
N ALA A 179 -10.33 1.73 30.06
CA ALA A 179 -11.54 1.32 30.78
C ALA A 179 -12.61 2.43 30.80
N ARG A 180 -12.17 3.70 30.90
CA ARG A 180 -13.07 4.85 30.86
C ARG A 180 -13.81 4.99 29.53
N LEU A 181 -13.12 4.76 28.41
CA LEU A 181 -13.74 4.82 27.08
C LEU A 181 -14.60 3.59 26.81
N LEU A 182 -14.21 2.42 27.32
CA LEU A 182 -15.02 1.21 27.22
C LEU A 182 -16.38 1.37 27.91
N GLY A 183 -16.42 2.03 29.08
CA GLY A 183 -17.66 2.35 29.80
C GLY A 183 -18.53 3.45 29.17
N VAL A 184 -18.12 4.06 28.06
CA VAL A 184 -18.99 4.98 27.30
C VAL A 184 -20.01 4.14 26.52
N GLY A 185 -21.29 4.30 26.83
CA GLY A 185 -22.34 3.29 26.59
C GLY A 185 -22.30 2.49 25.28
N ARG A 186 -22.14 3.14 24.10
CA ARG A 186 -22.15 2.40 22.82
C ARG A 186 -20.82 1.75 22.44
N ASN A 187 -19.71 2.06 23.11
CA ASN A 187 -18.39 1.62 22.68
C ASN A 187 -18.18 0.10 22.80
N PHE A 188 -18.73 -0.53 23.85
CA PHE A 188 -18.70 -1.99 23.97
C PHE A 188 -19.48 -2.66 22.84
N ALA A 189 -20.72 -2.22 22.57
CA ALA A 189 -21.53 -2.73 21.47
C ALA A 189 -20.85 -2.52 20.10
N GLU A 190 -20.30 -1.33 19.87
CA GLU A 190 -19.52 -0.99 18.68
C GLU A 190 -18.32 -1.91 18.48
N MET A 191 -17.59 -2.26 19.55
CA MET A 191 -16.51 -3.24 19.49
C MET A 191 -17.01 -4.64 19.14
N VAL A 192 -18.07 -5.09 19.80
CA VAL A 192 -18.63 -6.43 19.59
C VAL A 192 -19.13 -6.58 18.15
N VAL A 193 -19.80 -5.55 17.61
CA VAL A 193 -20.42 -5.56 16.27
C VAL A 193 -19.43 -5.20 15.16
N LYS A 194 -18.56 -4.20 15.34
CA LYS A 194 -17.64 -3.70 14.31
C LYS A 194 -16.20 -4.21 14.46
N GLY A 195 -15.91 -5.03 15.47
CA GLY A 195 -14.60 -5.66 15.69
C GLY A 195 -13.46 -4.65 15.83
N LYS A 196 -12.37 -4.85 15.06
CA LYS A 196 -11.19 -3.96 15.05
C LYS A 196 -11.50 -2.48 14.80
N HIS A 197 -12.54 -2.14 14.03
CA HIS A 197 -12.90 -0.74 13.82
C HIS A 197 -13.43 -0.09 15.12
N GLY A 198 -14.25 -0.82 15.89
CA GLY A 198 -14.72 -0.35 17.20
C GLY A 198 -13.58 -0.31 18.24
N LEU A 199 -12.65 -1.26 18.19
CA LEU A 199 -11.48 -1.30 19.09
C LEU A 199 -10.59 -0.06 18.99
N GLY A 200 -10.43 0.49 17.78
CA GLY A 200 -9.59 1.67 17.56
C GLY A 200 -10.04 2.91 18.33
N ILE A 201 -11.27 2.92 18.88
CA ILE A 201 -11.80 4.01 19.70
C ILE A 201 -11.12 4.09 21.07
N PHE A 202 -10.71 2.96 21.64
CA PHE A 202 -10.25 2.88 23.04
C PHE A 202 -9.04 1.97 23.28
N GLN A 203 -8.47 1.38 22.22
CA GLN A 203 -7.22 0.63 22.27
C GLN A 203 -6.06 1.49 21.76
N SER A 204 -4.89 1.35 22.37
CA SER A 204 -3.65 1.98 21.90
C SER A 204 -2.44 1.09 22.17
N LEU A 205 -1.34 1.31 21.45
CA LEU A 205 -0.07 0.67 21.76
C LEU A 205 0.51 1.27 23.05
N ALA A 206 1.01 0.41 23.94
CA ALA A 206 1.72 0.83 25.13
C ALA A 206 3.08 1.42 24.73
N PRO A 207 3.47 2.60 25.24
CA PRO A 207 4.79 3.18 24.98
C PRO A 207 5.96 2.31 25.49
N THR A 208 5.69 1.45 26.48
CA THR A 208 6.70 0.65 27.19
C THR A 208 6.84 -0.79 26.67
N GLY A 209 6.10 -1.18 25.62
CA GLY A 209 6.13 -2.56 25.14
C GLY A 209 5.52 -3.58 26.10
N LEU A 210 6.02 -4.82 26.08
CA LEU A 210 5.62 -5.89 26.98
C LEU A 210 6.13 -5.64 28.42
N PRO A 211 5.36 -5.98 29.46
CA PRO A 211 5.85 -5.98 30.84
C PRO A 211 6.79 -7.17 31.07
N ASP A 212 7.67 -7.12 32.07
CA ASP A 212 8.57 -8.25 32.41
C ASP A 212 7.81 -9.56 32.75
N ALA A 213 6.63 -9.42 33.36
CA ALA A 213 5.76 -10.54 33.71
C ALA A 213 4.27 -10.19 33.55
N LEU A 214 3.48 -11.20 33.18
CA LEU A 214 2.02 -11.19 33.24
C LEU A 214 1.58 -11.64 34.63
N ALA A 215 0.89 -10.77 35.38
CA ALA A 215 0.48 -11.07 36.74
C ALA A 215 -0.48 -12.28 36.82
N ALA A 216 -0.59 -12.87 38.01
CA ALA A 216 -1.56 -13.94 38.27
C ALA A 216 -2.99 -13.42 38.04
N LYS A 217 -3.83 -14.24 37.41
CA LYS A 217 -5.21 -13.92 37.06
C LYS A 217 -5.38 -12.65 36.20
N ASP A 218 -4.35 -12.29 35.43
CA ASP A 218 -4.33 -11.07 34.63
C ASP A 218 -4.40 -11.33 33.13
N PHE A 219 -4.88 -10.32 32.41
CA PHE A 219 -5.13 -10.33 30.98
C PHE A 219 -4.19 -9.36 30.25
N MET A 220 -3.68 -9.80 29.09
CA MET A 220 -2.84 -8.96 28.23
C MET A 220 -3.15 -9.18 26.75
N VAL A 221 -3.02 -8.11 25.97
CA VAL A 221 -3.01 -8.18 24.51
C VAL A 221 -1.59 -7.93 24.00
N GLY A 222 -0.94 -8.99 23.52
CA GLY A 222 0.36 -8.94 22.86
C GLY A 222 0.24 -8.97 21.33
N ALA A 223 1.35 -9.17 20.64
CA ALA A 223 1.36 -9.43 19.20
C ALA A 223 2.45 -10.41 18.76
N VAL A 224 2.23 -10.99 17.58
CA VAL A 224 3.22 -11.77 16.83
C VAL A 224 3.26 -11.33 15.37
N HIS A 225 4.39 -11.54 14.69
CA HIS A 225 4.50 -11.40 13.24
C HIS A 225 4.44 -12.76 12.55
N ILE A 226 3.63 -12.87 11.49
CA ILE A 226 3.51 -14.08 10.66
C ILE A 226 2.89 -13.73 9.30
N ALA A 227 3.36 -14.39 8.23
CA ALA A 227 2.73 -14.34 6.92
C ALA A 227 2.52 -15.76 6.34
N LEU A 228 1.26 -16.13 6.11
CA LEU A 228 0.83 -17.53 5.96
C LEU A 228 0.71 -18.05 4.52
N GLY A 229 0.77 -17.20 3.51
CA GLY A 229 0.61 -17.60 2.10
C GLY A 229 -0.65 -18.44 1.88
N PRO A 230 -0.56 -19.69 1.37
CA PRO A 230 -1.73 -20.52 1.14
C PRO A 230 -2.29 -21.17 2.42
N PHE A 231 -1.56 -21.20 3.53
CA PHE A 231 -1.94 -22.02 4.68
C PHE A 231 -3.01 -21.37 5.54
N THR A 232 -3.95 -22.18 6.02
CA THR A 232 -4.82 -21.77 7.12
C THR A 232 -4.10 -22.08 8.42
N ALA A 233 -3.89 -21.08 9.28
CA ALA A 233 -3.29 -21.33 10.59
C ALA A 233 -4.36 -21.35 11.68
N PHE A 234 -4.18 -22.25 12.63
CA PHE A 234 -4.99 -22.36 13.82
C PHE A 234 -4.09 -22.10 15.03
N LEU A 235 -4.29 -20.96 15.68
CA LEU A 235 -3.63 -20.60 16.92
C LEU A 235 -4.25 -21.43 18.04
N GLU A 236 -3.44 -22.27 18.68
CA GLU A 236 -3.88 -23.13 19.77
C GLU A 236 -4.09 -22.31 21.05
N ARG A 237 -4.99 -22.78 21.91
CA ARG A 237 -5.20 -22.19 23.22
C ARG A 237 -3.95 -22.28 24.13
N PRO A 238 -3.29 -23.43 24.29
CA PRO A 238 -2.10 -23.50 25.13
C PRO A 238 -0.94 -22.67 24.57
N THR A 239 -0.15 -22.06 25.46
CA THR A 239 1.15 -21.45 25.11
C THR A 239 2.30 -22.41 25.44
N ASN A 240 3.54 -21.95 25.33
CA ASN A 240 4.71 -22.67 25.84
C ASN A 240 4.93 -22.51 27.36
N ARG A 241 4.09 -21.75 28.05
CA ARG A 241 4.15 -21.55 29.51
C ARG A 241 2.90 -22.14 30.17
N ASP A 242 3.11 -23.01 31.15
CA ASP A 242 2.02 -23.59 31.93
C ASP A 242 1.22 -22.51 32.66
N GLY A 243 -0.10 -22.63 32.65
CA GLY A 243 -1.01 -21.66 33.26
C GLY A 243 -1.26 -20.39 32.42
N VAL A 244 -0.55 -20.19 31.32
CA VAL A 244 -0.81 -19.09 30.36
C VAL A 244 -1.43 -19.65 29.09
N PHE A 245 -2.55 -19.08 28.67
CA PHE A 245 -3.25 -19.50 27.47
C PHE A 245 -3.72 -18.33 26.62
N HIS A 246 -3.87 -18.58 25.32
CA HIS A 246 -4.50 -17.68 24.39
C HIS A 246 -6.03 -17.78 24.45
N LEU A 247 -6.72 -16.64 24.54
CA LEU A 247 -8.19 -16.56 24.55
C LEU A 247 -8.77 -16.95 23.20
N ALA A 248 -9.70 -17.90 23.21
CA ALA A 248 -10.28 -18.60 22.08
C ALA A 248 -9.24 -19.06 21.03
N SER A 249 -9.42 -20.24 20.45
CA SER A 249 -8.60 -20.60 19.30
C SER A 249 -8.83 -19.57 18.17
N ARG A 250 -7.78 -19.17 17.46
CA ARG A 250 -7.88 -18.12 16.43
C ARG A 250 -7.43 -18.65 15.09
N LEU A 251 -8.34 -18.63 14.14
CA LEU A 251 -8.06 -18.91 12.75
C LEU A 251 -7.45 -17.69 12.08
N LEU A 252 -6.35 -17.92 11.40
CA LEU A 252 -5.73 -16.95 10.52
C LEU A 252 -5.88 -17.46 9.08
N ASP A 253 -6.61 -16.67 8.27
CA ASP A 253 -6.82 -16.95 6.85
C ASP A 253 -5.50 -16.73 6.10
N GLY A 254 -5.07 -17.66 5.23
CA GLY A 254 -3.75 -17.63 4.60
C GLY A 254 -3.40 -16.30 3.91
N ILE A 255 -3.93 -16.09 2.72
CA ILE A 255 -3.60 -14.94 1.85
C ILE A 255 -3.87 -13.59 2.55
N ARG A 256 -4.94 -13.52 3.34
CA ARG A 256 -5.27 -12.33 4.12
C ARG A 256 -4.24 -12.01 5.22
N THR A 257 -3.56 -13.03 5.74
CA THR A 257 -2.55 -12.88 6.80
C THR A 257 -1.17 -12.60 6.22
N THR A 258 -1.03 -12.28 4.92
CA THR A 258 0.22 -11.74 4.36
C THR A 258 0.59 -10.36 4.93
N GLY A 259 1.84 -9.94 4.76
CA GLY A 259 2.40 -8.70 5.33
C GLY A 259 3.02 -8.95 6.69
N ILE A 260 4.27 -9.45 6.70
CA ILE A 260 4.94 -9.89 7.93
C ILE A 260 5.18 -8.74 8.92
N SER A 261 5.34 -7.51 8.44
CA SER A 261 5.51 -6.31 9.28
C SER A 261 4.24 -5.88 10.01
N THR A 262 3.09 -6.46 9.68
CA THR A 262 1.82 -6.11 10.31
C THR A 262 1.57 -7.02 11.51
N PRO A 263 1.56 -6.49 12.76
CA PRO A 263 1.39 -7.32 13.95
C PRO A 263 0.03 -8.00 13.99
N ARG A 264 0.01 -9.25 14.48
CA ARG A 264 -1.20 -10.03 14.75
C ARG A 264 -1.42 -10.05 16.26
N GLN A 265 -2.50 -9.40 16.71
CA GLN A 265 -2.85 -9.39 18.13
C GLN A 265 -3.09 -10.81 18.63
N VAL A 266 -2.55 -11.10 19.80
CA VAL A 266 -2.79 -12.31 20.56
C VAL A 266 -3.26 -11.91 21.95
N GLU A 267 -4.32 -12.56 22.42
CA GLU A 267 -4.97 -12.26 23.69
C GLU A 267 -4.59 -13.36 24.67
N LEU A 268 -3.94 -13.00 25.78
CA LEU A 268 -3.35 -13.94 26.72
C LEU A 268 -3.92 -13.73 28.10
N TYR A 269 -4.13 -14.83 28.82
CA TYR A 269 -4.54 -14.83 30.21
C TYR A 269 -3.67 -15.78 31.02
N ASN A 270 -3.28 -15.34 32.21
CA ASN A 270 -2.57 -16.17 33.17
C ASN A 270 -3.55 -16.68 34.22
N SER A 271 -3.97 -17.95 34.11
CA SER A 271 -4.81 -18.59 35.14
C SER A 271 -4.01 -19.14 36.31
N GLY A 272 -2.68 -19.00 36.32
CA GLY A 272 -1.84 -19.38 37.43
C GLY A 272 -2.02 -18.48 38.66
N GLU A 273 -1.54 -18.98 39.80
CA GLU A 273 -1.47 -18.23 41.07
C GLU A 273 -0.21 -17.37 41.19
N ALA A 274 0.75 -17.55 40.28
CA ALA A 274 2.00 -16.80 40.22
C ALA A 274 2.09 -16.00 38.91
N ALA A 275 2.87 -14.92 38.92
CA ALA A 275 3.17 -14.18 37.71
C ALA A 275 4.00 -15.03 36.73
N ALA A 276 3.71 -14.91 35.44
CA ALA A 276 4.42 -15.61 34.37
C ALA A 276 5.34 -14.63 33.62
N GLU A 277 6.61 -14.97 33.44
CA GLU A 277 7.54 -14.17 32.64
C GLU A 277 7.06 -14.06 31.19
N THR A 278 7.16 -12.85 30.63
CA THR A 278 6.80 -12.61 29.22
C THR A 278 7.97 -12.88 28.28
N ASP A 279 9.22 -12.84 28.76
CA ASP A 279 10.37 -13.19 27.93
C ASP A 279 10.29 -14.67 27.51
N GLY A 280 10.48 -14.89 26.21
CA GLY A 280 10.30 -16.20 25.58
C GLY A 280 8.88 -16.75 25.59
N LEU A 281 7.88 -16.01 26.09
CA LEU A 281 6.48 -16.44 25.99
C LEU A 281 6.09 -16.53 24.51
N ALA A 282 5.58 -17.69 24.13
CA ALA A 282 5.28 -18.03 22.74
C ALA A 282 3.89 -18.61 22.59
N VAL A 283 3.19 -18.15 21.55
CA VAL A 283 1.94 -18.75 21.12
C VAL A 283 2.23 -19.92 20.19
N ARG A 284 1.34 -20.91 20.22
CA ARG A 284 1.45 -22.13 19.43
C ARG A 284 0.45 -22.10 18.29
N LEU A 285 0.85 -22.54 17.10
CA LEU A 285 -0.05 -22.66 15.96
C LEU A 285 0.23 -23.91 15.13
N ARG A 286 -0.83 -24.39 14.47
CA ARG A 286 -0.76 -25.45 13.46
C ARG A 286 -1.18 -24.91 12.10
N LEU A 287 -0.48 -25.34 11.07
CA LEU A 287 -0.81 -25.01 9.69
C LEU A 287 -1.63 -26.14 9.07
N TYR A 288 -2.63 -25.77 8.29
CA TYR A 288 -3.45 -26.70 7.53
C TYR A 288 -3.44 -26.33 6.03
N PRO A 289 -3.61 -27.32 5.14
CA PRO A 289 -3.71 -27.06 3.71
C PRO A 289 -4.85 -26.09 3.37
N PRO A 290 -4.68 -25.23 2.34
CA PRO A 290 -5.74 -24.36 1.83
C PRO A 290 -6.96 -25.15 1.36
N ASP A 291 -8.13 -24.50 1.38
CA ASP A 291 -9.23 -24.92 0.53
C ASP A 291 -8.95 -24.64 -0.96
N VAL A 292 -9.79 -25.18 -1.84
CA VAL A 292 -9.62 -25.06 -3.30
C VAL A 292 -9.60 -23.61 -3.79
N ARG A 293 -10.35 -22.71 -3.14
CA ARG A 293 -10.41 -21.29 -3.53
C ARG A 293 -9.14 -20.58 -3.13
N VAL A 294 -8.69 -20.73 -1.88
CA VAL A 294 -7.45 -20.12 -1.38
C VAL A 294 -6.24 -20.66 -2.13
N ALA A 295 -6.21 -21.95 -2.47
CA ALA A 295 -5.15 -22.55 -3.29
C ALA A 295 -5.04 -21.87 -4.67
N ARG A 296 -6.15 -21.73 -5.40
CA ARG A 296 -6.18 -21.05 -6.71
C ARG A 296 -5.77 -19.58 -6.60
N LEU A 297 -6.19 -18.91 -5.53
CA LEU A 297 -5.80 -17.52 -5.29
C LEU A 297 -4.30 -17.41 -5.02
N ALA A 298 -3.75 -18.30 -4.20
CA ALA A 298 -2.32 -18.37 -3.90
C ALA A 298 -1.48 -18.60 -5.16
N GLU A 299 -1.92 -19.50 -6.06
CA GLU A 299 -1.25 -19.73 -7.35
C GLU A 299 -1.22 -18.46 -8.22
N ARG A 300 -2.28 -17.63 -8.16
CA ARG A 300 -2.36 -16.38 -8.90
C ARG A 300 -1.47 -15.28 -8.33
N VAL A 301 -1.42 -15.13 -7.00
CA VAL A 301 -0.76 -13.99 -6.35
C VAL A 301 0.67 -14.29 -5.87
N LEU A 302 0.98 -15.53 -5.52
CA LEU A 302 2.31 -15.95 -5.04
C LEU A 302 3.14 -16.54 -6.19
N ILE A 303 3.38 -15.71 -7.21
CA ILE A 303 4.15 -16.09 -8.40
C ILE A 303 5.61 -16.41 -8.00
N ALA A 304 6.19 -17.45 -8.62
CA ALA A 304 7.57 -17.85 -8.38
C ALA A 304 8.54 -16.68 -8.61
N GLY A 305 9.47 -16.47 -7.68
CA GLY A 305 10.42 -15.36 -7.71
C GLY A 305 9.94 -14.07 -7.03
N HIS A 306 8.63 -13.88 -6.85
CA HIS A 306 8.06 -12.68 -6.21
C HIS A 306 7.25 -12.99 -4.94
N SER A 307 6.94 -14.28 -4.69
CA SER A 307 6.14 -14.74 -3.54
C SER A 307 6.62 -14.21 -2.18
N ARG A 308 7.93 -14.17 -1.94
CA ARG A 308 8.50 -13.64 -0.69
C ARG A 308 8.25 -12.15 -0.52
N GLU A 309 8.38 -11.38 -1.60
CA GLU A 309 8.16 -9.92 -1.58
C GLU A 309 6.68 -9.62 -1.30
N VAL A 310 5.77 -10.34 -1.96
CA VAL A 310 4.32 -10.26 -1.72
C VAL A 310 3.96 -10.66 -0.29
N LEU A 311 4.53 -11.75 0.24
CA LEU A 311 4.30 -12.14 1.63
C LEU A 311 4.84 -11.14 2.64
N ALA A 312 5.98 -10.51 2.34
CA ALA A 312 6.59 -9.52 3.21
C ALA A 312 5.80 -8.21 3.23
N ALA A 313 5.39 -7.72 2.06
CA ALA A 313 4.61 -6.49 1.92
C ALA A 313 3.14 -6.65 2.32
N GLY A 314 2.57 -7.83 2.07
CA GLY A 314 1.14 -8.06 2.07
C GLY A 314 0.59 -8.04 0.65
N VAL A 315 -0.35 -8.94 0.38
CA VAL A 315 -1.06 -9.02 -0.89
C VAL A 315 -1.89 -7.74 -1.06
N ASP A 316 -1.51 -6.93 -2.05
CA ASP A 316 -2.11 -5.64 -2.32
C ASP A 316 -3.45 -5.81 -3.08
N PHE A 317 -4.24 -4.76 -3.13
CA PHE A 317 -5.41 -4.64 -3.98
C PHE A 317 -5.09 -5.01 -5.44
N ALA A 318 -3.99 -4.49 -6.00
CA ALA A 318 -3.61 -4.74 -7.39
C ALA A 318 -3.36 -6.23 -7.68
N ASP A 319 -2.76 -6.95 -6.73
CA ASP A 319 -2.45 -8.39 -6.86
C ASP A 319 -3.73 -9.22 -6.95
N LEU A 320 -4.78 -8.81 -6.22
CA LEU A 320 -6.04 -9.54 -6.15
C LEU A 320 -6.93 -9.27 -7.35
N THR A 321 -6.98 -8.03 -7.82
CA THR A 321 -8.00 -7.61 -8.77
C THR A 321 -7.52 -7.55 -10.21
N ASP A 322 -6.22 -7.73 -10.45
CA ASP A 322 -5.58 -7.54 -11.76
C ASP A 322 -5.95 -6.16 -12.35
N ILE A 323 -5.94 -5.11 -11.50
CA ILE A 323 -6.43 -3.77 -11.85
C ILE A 323 -5.72 -3.18 -13.08
N PHE A 324 -4.50 -3.63 -13.37
CA PHE A 324 -3.73 -3.19 -14.52
C PHE A 324 -4.23 -3.74 -15.86
N ASN A 325 -5.11 -4.75 -15.84
CA ASN A 325 -5.77 -5.30 -17.01
C ASN A 325 -6.95 -4.41 -17.44
N PRO A 326 -6.97 -3.89 -18.69
CA PRO A 326 -8.02 -2.98 -19.15
C PRO A 326 -9.45 -3.54 -19.03
N VAL A 327 -9.62 -4.86 -19.15
CA VAL A 327 -10.93 -5.51 -19.01
C VAL A 327 -11.39 -5.46 -17.56
N ALA A 328 -10.50 -5.80 -16.62
CA ALA A 328 -10.80 -5.76 -15.19
C ALA A 328 -11.03 -4.31 -14.72
N SER A 329 -10.19 -3.37 -15.16
CA SER A 329 -10.32 -1.97 -14.76
C SER A 329 -11.61 -1.33 -15.27
N ARG A 330 -12.00 -1.57 -16.53
CA ARG A 330 -13.22 -0.99 -17.10
C ARG A 330 -14.47 -1.43 -16.35
N ALA A 331 -14.54 -2.69 -15.94
CA ALA A 331 -15.66 -3.23 -15.19
C ALA A 331 -15.92 -2.49 -13.86
N LEU A 332 -14.90 -1.86 -13.26
CA LEU A 332 -15.07 -1.05 -12.06
C LEU A 332 -15.87 0.22 -12.28
N PHE A 333 -15.72 0.80 -13.48
CA PHE A 333 -16.37 2.05 -13.88
C PHE A 333 -17.70 1.81 -14.61
N ASP A 334 -18.18 0.57 -14.71
CA ASP A 334 -19.51 0.26 -15.26
C ASP A 334 -20.57 1.12 -14.56
N GLU A 335 -21.42 1.82 -15.31
CA GLU A 335 -22.47 2.75 -14.84
C GLU A 335 -21.96 4.03 -14.14
N VAL A 336 -20.66 4.18 -13.92
CA VAL A 336 -20.08 5.44 -13.45
C VAL A 336 -19.97 6.39 -14.64
N THR A 337 -20.57 7.57 -14.53
CA THR A 337 -20.61 8.58 -15.59
C THR A 337 -19.91 9.87 -15.19
N ASP A 338 -19.45 10.63 -16.16
CA ASP A 338 -18.85 11.96 -16.00
C ASP A 338 -19.88 13.08 -16.14
N ASP A 339 -20.99 12.81 -16.84
CA ASP A 339 -22.14 13.69 -16.98
C ASP A 339 -23.43 13.01 -16.46
N PRO A 340 -24.19 13.65 -15.54
CA PRO A 340 -25.49 13.14 -15.11
C PRO A 340 -26.51 12.98 -16.26
N ALA A 341 -26.36 13.72 -17.37
CA ALA A 341 -27.23 13.60 -18.53
C ALA A 341 -27.13 12.24 -19.24
N ASP A 342 -26.00 11.54 -19.09
CA ASP A 342 -25.79 10.20 -19.65
C ASP A 342 -26.46 9.10 -18.81
N GLY A 343 -27.09 9.47 -17.70
CA GLY A 343 -27.63 8.54 -16.71
C GLY A 343 -26.53 7.90 -15.87
N GLY A 344 -26.87 6.85 -15.11
CA GLY A 344 -25.91 6.16 -14.24
C GLY A 344 -25.68 6.86 -12.90
N ILE A 345 -24.49 6.67 -12.33
CA ILE A 345 -24.14 7.08 -10.98
C ILE A 345 -22.87 7.92 -10.96
N TYR A 346 -22.73 8.78 -9.96
CA TYR A 346 -21.54 9.62 -9.78
C TYR A 346 -20.32 8.80 -9.35
N GLY A 347 -20.54 7.81 -8.48
CA GLY A 347 -19.47 6.94 -7.99
C GLY A 347 -20.00 5.77 -7.17
N ARG A 348 -19.09 4.97 -6.62
CA ARG A 348 -19.43 3.82 -5.79
C ARG A 348 -18.34 3.53 -4.77
N ILE A 349 -18.73 2.87 -3.67
CA ILE A 349 -17.81 2.30 -2.69
C ILE A 349 -17.98 0.78 -2.71
N LEU A 350 -16.87 0.08 -2.93
CA LEU A 350 -16.79 -1.38 -2.99
C LEU A 350 -16.07 -1.89 -1.75
N MET A 351 -16.64 -2.90 -1.10
CA MET A 351 -16.01 -3.55 0.06
C MET A 351 -16.44 -5.03 0.15
N PRO A 352 -15.76 -5.86 0.97
CA PRO A 352 -16.12 -7.25 1.13
C PRO A 352 -17.61 -7.49 1.40
N GLY A 353 -18.31 -8.12 0.45
CA GLY A 353 -19.72 -8.48 0.58
C GLY A 353 -20.73 -7.32 0.54
N LYS A 354 -20.29 -6.10 0.21
CA LYS A 354 -21.14 -4.90 0.20
C LYS A 354 -20.73 -3.92 -0.89
N MET A 355 -21.71 -3.30 -1.53
CA MET A 355 -21.52 -2.26 -2.52
C MET A 355 -22.41 -1.05 -2.17
N ILE A 356 -21.91 0.16 -2.35
CA ILE A 356 -22.67 1.40 -2.16
C ILE A 356 -22.65 2.16 -3.47
N THR A 357 -23.81 2.44 -4.06
CA THR A 357 -23.94 3.30 -5.24
C THR A 357 -24.24 4.73 -4.82
N ILE A 358 -23.48 5.69 -5.37
CA ILE A 358 -23.62 7.12 -5.04
C ILE A 358 -24.27 7.80 -6.24
N PRO A 359 -25.54 8.20 -6.14
CA PRO A 359 -26.25 8.84 -7.25
C PRO A 359 -25.67 10.23 -7.52
N TRP A 360 -26.03 10.77 -8.68
CA TRP A 360 -25.86 12.19 -8.95
C TRP A 360 -26.90 13.00 -8.15
N GLU A 361 -26.46 14.08 -7.52
CA GLU A 361 -27.33 14.98 -6.73
C GLU A 361 -27.57 16.34 -7.41
N GLN A 362 -28.81 16.80 -7.46
CA GLN A 362 -29.17 18.09 -8.06
C GLN A 362 -29.96 18.95 -7.07
N GLU A 363 -29.69 20.24 -7.03
CA GLU A 363 -30.48 21.20 -6.26
C GLU A 363 -31.05 22.26 -7.19
N GLU A 364 -32.36 22.52 -7.13
CA GLU A 364 -33.05 23.51 -7.97
C GLU A 364 -32.77 23.41 -9.48
N GLY A 365 -32.51 22.20 -9.98
CA GLY A 365 -32.19 22.00 -11.39
C GLY A 365 -30.72 22.30 -11.76
N VAL A 366 -29.83 22.47 -10.78
CA VAL A 366 -28.40 22.73 -10.98
C VAL A 366 -27.55 21.61 -10.39
N TRP A 367 -26.61 21.09 -11.19
CA TRP A 367 -25.61 20.12 -10.75
C TRP A 367 -24.43 20.85 -10.11
N LEU A 368 -24.28 20.70 -8.79
CA LEU A 368 -23.18 21.30 -8.05
C LEU A 368 -22.17 20.24 -7.60
N ARG A 369 -20.89 20.53 -7.84
CA ARG A 369 -19.78 19.61 -7.56
C ARG A 369 -19.56 19.45 -6.06
N GLU A 370 -19.74 20.54 -5.34
CA GLU A 370 -19.64 20.61 -3.89
C GLU A 370 -20.68 19.71 -3.20
N PHE A 371 -21.86 19.56 -3.81
CA PHE A 371 -22.89 18.66 -3.31
C PHE A 371 -22.54 17.20 -3.56
N GLN A 372 -21.98 16.87 -4.73
CA GLN A 372 -21.46 15.53 -4.97
C GLN A 372 -20.38 15.14 -3.95
N TRP A 373 -19.46 16.06 -3.65
CA TRP A 373 -18.40 15.81 -2.67
C TRP A 373 -18.96 15.62 -1.25
N ARG A 374 -19.92 16.45 -0.85
CA ARG A 374 -20.60 16.28 0.45
C ARG A 374 -21.35 14.95 0.51
N LEU A 375 -21.99 14.53 -0.58
CA LEU A 375 -22.67 13.25 -0.65
C LEU A 375 -21.69 12.09 -0.47
N ILE A 376 -20.51 12.15 -1.12
CA ILE A 376 -19.43 11.17 -0.86
C ILE A 376 -19.09 11.12 0.64
N TYR A 377 -19.06 12.25 1.35
CA TYR A 377 -18.69 12.28 2.77
C TYR A 377 -19.69 11.51 3.60
N GLU A 378 -20.97 11.75 3.36
CA GLU A 378 -22.05 11.14 4.12
C GLU A 378 -22.17 9.64 3.84
N TYR A 379 -21.96 9.20 2.60
CA TYR A 379 -21.84 7.78 2.26
C TYR A 379 -20.62 7.12 2.90
N ALA A 380 -19.45 7.76 2.84
CA ALA A 380 -18.23 7.23 3.45
C ALA A 380 -18.38 7.10 4.98
N ARG A 381 -19.14 8.00 5.61
CA ARG A 381 -19.50 7.95 7.05
C ARG A 381 -20.57 6.92 7.38
N GLY A 382 -21.31 6.42 6.39
CA GLY A 382 -22.45 5.52 6.58
C GLY A 382 -23.70 6.22 7.12
N ASN A 383 -23.83 7.53 6.91
CA ASN A 383 -25.00 8.31 7.35
C ASN A 383 -26.18 8.19 6.37
N VAL A 384 -25.94 7.68 5.16
CA VAL A 384 -26.91 7.54 4.08
C VAL A 384 -27.10 6.04 3.79
N PRO A 385 -28.28 5.46 4.08
CA PRO A 385 -28.54 4.05 3.85
C PRO A 385 -28.95 3.72 2.40
N GLU A 386 -29.37 4.71 1.61
CA GLU A 386 -29.77 4.52 0.21
C GLU A 386 -28.64 3.95 -0.65
N GLY A 387 -28.94 3.19 -1.70
CA GLY A 387 -27.90 2.66 -2.62
C GLY A 387 -26.96 1.61 -2.04
N VAL A 388 -27.15 1.18 -0.78
CA VAL A 388 -26.45 0.04 -0.19
C VAL A 388 -27.02 -1.26 -0.76
N LEU A 389 -26.15 -2.12 -1.27
CA LEU A 389 -26.47 -3.41 -1.87
C LEU A 389 -25.69 -4.52 -1.18
N GLU A 390 -26.39 -5.56 -0.74
CA GLU A 390 -25.81 -6.71 -0.03
C GLU A 390 -26.32 -8.05 -0.58
N GLY A 391 -25.52 -9.11 -0.43
CA GLY A 391 -25.90 -10.46 -0.85
C GLY A 391 -26.31 -10.57 -2.32
N GLU A 392 -27.55 -10.96 -2.58
CA GLU A 392 -28.07 -11.18 -3.93
C GLU A 392 -28.37 -9.88 -4.70
N GLU A 393 -28.50 -8.74 -4.02
CA GLU A 393 -28.71 -7.43 -4.63
C GLU A 393 -27.47 -6.95 -5.40
N ILE A 394 -26.30 -7.44 -5.00
CA ILE A 394 -25.04 -7.14 -5.68
C ILE A 394 -25.05 -7.77 -7.08
N PRO A 395 -24.75 -7.00 -8.15
CA PRO A 395 -24.66 -7.52 -9.51
C PRO A 395 -23.74 -8.74 -9.59
N LYS A 396 -24.19 -9.82 -10.24
CA LYS A 396 -23.45 -11.09 -10.33
C LYS A 396 -22.01 -10.93 -10.83
N ARG A 397 -21.76 -9.99 -11.76
CA ARG A 397 -20.42 -9.66 -12.28
C ARG A 397 -19.46 -9.09 -11.22
N MET A 398 -19.98 -8.39 -10.20
CA MET A 398 -19.18 -7.74 -9.16
C MET A 398 -18.88 -8.66 -7.97
N ARG A 399 -19.68 -9.72 -7.75
CA ARG A 399 -19.53 -10.58 -6.58
C ARG A 399 -18.14 -11.25 -6.47
N PRO A 400 -17.54 -11.79 -7.56
CA PRO A 400 -16.19 -12.35 -7.47
C PRO A 400 -15.15 -11.32 -7.05
N PHE A 401 -15.23 -10.11 -7.61
CA PHE A 401 -14.34 -9.00 -7.25
C PHE A 401 -14.46 -8.63 -5.76
N LEU A 402 -15.69 -8.43 -5.26
CA LEU A 402 -15.91 -8.08 -3.85
C LEU A 402 -15.50 -9.19 -2.89
N ASP A 403 -15.63 -10.46 -3.30
CA ASP A 403 -15.16 -11.57 -2.50
C ASP A 403 -13.63 -11.61 -2.44
N ASP A 404 -12.93 -11.31 -3.54
CA ASP A 404 -11.47 -11.32 -3.56
C ASP A 404 -10.88 -10.22 -2.65
N LEU A 405 -11.58 -9.09 -2.48
CA LEU A 405 -11.21 -8.04 -1.51
C LEU A 405 -11.11 -8.54 -0.05
N LYS A 406 -11.72 -9.67 0.30
CA LYS A 406 -11.60 -10.29 1.64
C LYS A 406 -10.18 -10.73 1.96
N TYR A 407 -9.36 -10.92 0.92
CA TYR A 407 -8.01 -11.49 1.03
C TYR A 407 -6.90 -10.45 0.92
N VAL A 408 -7.23 -9.15 0.90
CA VAL A 408 -6.22 -8.08 1.03
C VAL A 408 -5.38 -8.36 2.28
N GLY A 409 -4.07 -8.38 2.09
CA GLY A 409 -3.05 -8.55 3.12
C GLY A 409 -2.53 -7.23 3.67
N GLY A 410 -1.71 -7.28 4.72
CA GLY A 410 -1.08 -6.09 5.28
C GLY A 410 -2.10 -5.00 5.65
N GLU A 411 -2.07 -3.88 4.91
CA GLU A 411 -2.98 -2.74 5.07
C GLU A 411 -4.43 -3.10 4.67
N GLN A 412 -5.19 -3.59 5.65
CA GLN A 412 -6.57 -4.05 5.43
C GLN A 412 -7.51 -2.96 4.88
N LYS A 413 -7.19 -1.66 5.03
CA LYS A 413 -8.00 -0.58 4.45
C LYS A 413 -8.02 -0.64 2.92
N LEU A 414 -7.05 -1.31 2.28
CA LEU A 414 -7.04 -1.50 0.83
C LEU A 414 -8.17 -2.41 0.33
N SER A 415 -8.92 -3.07 1.23
CA SER A 415 -10.14 -3.80 0.86
C SER A 415 -11.35 -2.89 0.59
N LYS A 416 -11.26 -1.58 0.86
CA LYS A 416 -12.33 -0.62 0.62
C LYS A 416 -11.92 0.32 -0.51
N VAL A 417 -12.69 0.31 -1.58
CA VAL A 417 -12.34 0.95 -2.85
C VAL A 417 -13.42 1.98 -3.21
N PHE A 418 -13.03 3.23 -3.36
CA PHE A 418 -13.88 4.25 -3.94
C PHE A 418 -13.59 4.36 -5.44
N VAL A 419 -14.64 4.37 -6.25
CA VAL A 419 -14.56 4.47 -7.71
C VAL A 419 -15.45 5.63 -8.16
N ALA A 420 -14.90 6.53 -8.96
CA ALA A 420 -15.63 7.63 -9.58
C ALA A 420 -15.05 7.96 -10.95
N ASP A 421 -15.73 8.76 -11.76
CA ASP A 421 -15.13 9.21 -13.01
C ASP A 421 -13.93 10.14 -12.77
N ALA A 422 -14.13 11.10 -11.87
CA ALA A 422 -13.15 12.11 -11.51
C ALA A 422 -12.50 11.83 -10.15
N LEU A 423 -11.20 12.06 -10.06
CA LEU A 423 -10.49 12.06 -8.78
C LEU A 423 -11.06 13.18 -7.88
N PRO A 424 -11.48 12.86 -6.64
CA PRO A 424 -11.99 13.87 -5.74
C PRO A 424 -10.94 14.90 -5.31
N PRO A 425 -11.33 16.10 -4.87
CA PRO A 425 -10.40 17.08 -4.32
C PRO A 425 -9.76 16.59 -3.02
N ALA A 426 -8.67 17.24 -2.63
CA ALA A 426 -7.87 16.91 -1.45
C ALA A 426 -8.70 16.66 -0.18
N ASP A 427 -9.67 17.53 0.11
CA ASP A 427 -10.52 17.38 1.31
C ASP A 427 -11.39 16.13 1.27
N THR A 428 -11.91 15.76 0.10
CA THR A 428 -12.67 14.53 -0.07
C THR A 428 -11.80 13.31 0.12
N LEU A 429 -10.58 13.32 -0.43
CA LEU A 429 -9.62 12.23 -0.25
C LEU A 429 -9.28 12.03 1.24
N ARG A 430 -9.14 13.12 2.02
CA ARG A 430 -8.96 13.05 3.48
C ARG A 430 -10.16 12.41 4.19
N VAL A 431 -11.38 12.74 3.78
CA VAL A 431 -12.59 12.14 4.34
C VAL A 431 -12.67 10.65 4.01
N LEU A 432 -12.42 10.25 2.77
CA LEU A 432 -12.38 8.85 2.37
C LEU A 432 -11.37 8.07 3.23
N LYS A 433 -10.15 8.60 3.39
CA LYS A 433 -9.12 7.99 4.25
C LYS A 433 -9.58 7.82 5.69
N ARG A 434 -10.15 8.87 6.29
CA ARG A 434 -10.60 8.87 7.70
C ARG A 434 -11.69 7.82 7.95
N ASN A 435 -12.49 7.49 6.92
CA ASN A 435 -13.51 6.44 6.97
C ASN A 435 -12.98 5.05 6.53
N GLY A 436 -11.66 4.90 6.41
CA GLY A 436 -10.99 3.63 6.15
C GLY A 436 -11.06 3.16 4.70
N ILE A 437 -11.36 4.05 3.75
CA ILE A 437 -11.24 3.77 2.32
C ILE A 437 -9.77 3.91 1.95
N GLY A 438 -9.14 2.80 1.56
CA GLY A 438 -7.72 2.72 1.27
C GLY A 438 -7.39 2.86 -0.22
N VAL A 439 -8.34 2.58 -1.11
CA VAL A 439 -8.13 2.64 -2.56
C VAL A 439 -9.08 3.65 -3.20
N VAL A 440 -8.55 4.47 -4.11
CA VAL A 440 -9.32 5.38 -4.95
C VAL A 440 -8.98 5.09 -6.42
N ALA A 441 -9.98 4.81 -7.24
CA ALA A 441 -9.84 4.62 -8.67
C ALA A 441 -10.66 5.66 -9.45
N ALA A 442 -10.04 6.31 -10.44
CA ALA A 442 -10.69 7.32 -11.28
C ALA A 442 -10.34 7.15 -12.77
N ARG A 443 -11.12 7.76 -13.69
CA ARG A 443 -10.81 7.86 -15.13
C ARG A 443 -10.13 9.18 -15.51
N GLY A 444 -10.12 10.15 -14.61
CA GLY A 444 -9.41 11.42 -14.79
C GLY A 444 -9.40 12.26 -13.53
N MET A 445 -8.94 13.50 -13.65
CA MET A 445 -8.99 14.51 -12.58
C MET A 445 -10.32 15.31 -12.59
N GLY A 446 -11.20 15.02 -13.57
CA GLY A 446 -12.54 15.58 -13.74
C GLY A 446 -12.64 17.06 -14.15
N CYS A 447 -13.67 17.38 -14.92
CA CYS A 447 -14.02 18.76 -15.28
C CYS A 447 -15.25 19.30 -14.54
N ALA A 448 -15.45 20.63 -14.60
CA ALA A 448 -16.64 21.23 -14.00
C ALA A 448 -17.91 20.50 -14.51
N PRO A 449 -18.88 20.15 -13.64
CA PRO A 449 -20.09 19.44 -14.07
C PRO A 449 -20.77 20.13 -15.25
N GLY A 450 -21.21 19.35 -16.24
CA GLY A 450 -21.83 19.86 -17.47
C GLY A 450 -20.86 20.52 -18.46
N LYS A 451 -19.54 20.41 -18.25
CA LYS A 451 -18.51 20.76 -19.25
C LYS A 451 -17.85 19.52 -19.81
N THR A 452 -17.88 19.39 -21.13
CA THR A 452 -17.09 18.39 -21.86
C THR A 452 -15.64 18.85 -21.95
N CYS A 453 -14.74 18.10 -21.32
CA CYS A 453 -13.30 18.22 -21.57
C CYS A 453 -12.88 17.20 -22.61
N ARG A 454 -11.87 17.56 -23.43
CA ARG A 454 -11.23 16.59 -24.31
C ARG A 454 -10.35 15.68 -23.45
N PRO A 455 -10.59 14.36 -23.41
CA PRO A 455 -9.68 13.43 -22.76
C PRO A 455 -8.30 13.47 -23.45
N PRO A 456 -7.22 13.18 -22.72
CA PRO A 456 -7.19 12.79 -21.30
C PRO A 456 -7.12 13.99 -20.34
N PHE A 457 -7.99 14.01 -19.32
CA PHE A 457 -7.97 15.04 -18.27
C PHE A 457 -7.18 14.55 -17.05
N PHE A 458 -5.87 14.83 -17.03
CA PHE A 458 -4.91 14.17 -16.15
C PHE A 458 -4.09 15.14 -15.26
N ARG A 459 -4.33 16.45 -15.34
CA ARG A 459 -3.44 17.46 -14.73
C ARG A 459 -3.71 17.64 -13.25
N MET A 460 -2.64 17.74 -12.47
CA MET A 460 -2.68 18.05 -11.05
C MET A 460 -2.25 19.50 -10.80
N ASP A 461 -2.91 20.17 -9.87
CA ASP A 461 -2.31 21.35 -9.23
C ASP A 461 -1.37 20.92 -8.08
N GLN A 462 -0.71 21.90 -7.47
CA GLN A 462 0.24 21.64 -6.39
C GLN A 462 -0.45 21.03 -5.17
N THR A 463 -1.63 21.53 -4.80
CA THR A 463 -2.39 21.07 -3.62
C THR A 463 -2.77 19.61 -3.73
N LEU A 464 -3.31 19.20 -4.89
CA LEU A 464 -3.69 17.83 -5.15
C LEU A 464 -2.46 16.91 -5.18
N TYR A 465 -1.37 17.34 -5.83
CA TYR A 465 -0.13 16.56 -5.87
C TYR A 465 0.43 16.27 -4.48
N GLU A 466 0.59 17.32 -3.65
CA GLU A 466 1.10 17.19 -2.29
C GLU A 466 0.20 16.30 -1.43
N GLU A 467 -1.11 16.42 -1.59
CA GLU A 467 -2.06 15.57 -0.88
C GLU A 467 -1.98 14.11 -1.33
N LEU A 468 -1.82 13.83 -2.62
CA LEU A 468 -1.64 12.47 -3.12
C LEU A 468 -0.35 11.84 -2.59
N VAL A 469 0.77 12.58 -2.60
CA VAL A 469 2.06 12.12 -2.02
C VAL A 469 1.89 11.81 -0.52
N ARG A 470 1.21 12.70 0.21
CA ARG A 470 0.95 12.53 1.65
C ARG A 470 0.10 11.27 1.91
N LEU A 471 -1.00 11.12 1.19
CA LEU A 471 -1.94 10.02 1.40
C LEU A 471 -1.37 8.66 0.96
N GLU A 472 -0.57 8.63 -0.11
CA GLU A 472 0.17 7.45 -0.56
C GLU A 472 1.21 7.01 0.48
N GLY A 473 1.99 7.95 1.02
CA GLY A 473 2.91 7.69 2.13
C GLY A 473 2.23 7.19 3.41
N GLU A 474 0.97 7.57 3.62
CA GLU A 474 0.11 7.07 4.68
C GLU A 474 -0.71 5.80 4.27
N GLY A 475 -0.29 5.11 3.21
CA GLY A 475 -0.79 3.77 2.85
C GLY A 475 -1.99 3.73 1.90
N MET A 476 -2.51 4.85 1.40
CA MET A 476 -3.55 4.80 0.35
C MET A 476 -2.96 4.40 -1.00
N ARG A 477 -3.83 3.90 -1.89
CA ARG A 477 -3.51 3.61 -3.29
C ARG A 477 -4.43 4.39 -4.20
N PHE A 478 -3.86 4.99 -5.23
CA PHE A 478 -4.61 5.75 -6.23
C PHE A 478 -4.38 5.13 -7.59
N TYR A 479 -5.46 4.88 -8.31
CA TYR A 479 -5.45 4.30 -9.64
C TYR A 479 -6.15 5.23 -10.62
N LEU A 480 -5.55 5.40 -11.79
CA LEU A 480 -6.12 6.19 -12.87
C LEU A 480 -6.18 5.41 -14.17
N LEU A 481 -7.39 5.24 -14.70
CA LEU A 481 -7.62 4.70 -16.03
C LEU A 481 -7.39 5.81 -17.06
N LEU A 482 -6.22 5.82 -17.68
CA LEU A 482 -5.89 6.72 -18.76
C LEU A 482 -6.32 6.11 -20.09
N GLU A 483 -7.21 6.76 -20.83
CA GLU A 483 -7.53 6.40 -22.20
C GLU A 483 -6.92 7.44 -23.17
N TYR A 484 -5.95 7.00 -23.97
CA TYR A 484 -5.24 7.85 -24.93
C TYR A 484 -4.92 7.03 -26.20
N ASN A 485 -5.04 7.64 -27.38
CA ASN A 485 -4.85 6.96 -28.69
C ASN A 485 -5.66 5.66 -28.84
N GLY A 486 -6.86 5.59 -28.27
CA GLY A 486 -7.72 4.39 -28.29
C GLY A 486 -7.23 3.24 -27.40
N GLN A 487 -6.19 3.44 -26.61
CA GLN A 487 -5.66 2.48 -25.66
C GLN A 487 -6.02 2.88 -24.23
N ALA A 488 -6.58 1.94 -23.48
CA ALA A 488 -6.82 2.07 -22.05
C ALA A 488 -5.62 1.54 -21.29
N GLN A 489 -5.08 2.36 -20.38
CA GLN A 489 -3.96 2.00 -19.53
C GLN A 489 -4.25 2.45 -18.11
N MET A 490 -4.33 1.48 -17.20
CA MET A 490 -4.40 1.78 -15.77
C MET A 490 -3.02 2.14 -15.24
N ARG A 491 -2.95 3.21 -14.44
CA ARG A 491 -1.75 3.68 -13.76
C ARG A 491 -1.98 3.82 -12.28
N GLU A 492 -0.96 3.54 -11.47
CA GLU A 492 -0.97 3.75 -10.03
C GLU A 492 -0.18 5.00 -9.66
N PHE A 493 -0.65 5.80 -8.70
CA PHE A 493 0.18 6.85 -8.12
C PHE A 493 1.16 6.24 -7.12
N PHE A 494 2.45 6.26 -7.45
CA PHE A 494 3.51 5.65 -6.67
C PHE A 494 4.74 6.54 -6.66
N ARG A 495 5.28 6.84 -5.48
CA ARG A 495 6.45 7.73 -5.31
C ARG A 495 6.30 9.05 -6.08
N GLY A 496 5.12 9.67 -6.02
CA GLY A 496 4.85 10.97 -6.65
C GLY A 496 4.76 10.95 -8.19
N LEU A 497 4.54 9.79 -8.81
CA LEU A 497 4.37 9.63 -10.26
C LEU A 497 3.21 8.67 -10.54
N TRP A 498 2.53 8.83 -11.67
CA TRP A 498 1.59 7.86 -12.17
C TRP A 498 2.31 6.81 -13.03
N VAL A 499 2.43 5.61 -12.49
CA VAL A 499 3.24 4.52 -13.05
C VAL A 499 2.37 3.42 -13.65
N THR A 500 2.86 2.80 -14.73
CA THR A 500 2.31 1.52 -15.21
C THR A 500 2.66 0.39 -14.23
N ARG A 501 2.14 -0.83 -14.46
CA ARG A 501 2.55 -2.02 -13.69
C ARG A 501 4.07 -2.23 -13.71
N GLU A 502 4.65 -2.25 -14.90
CA GLU A 502 6.10 -2.31 -15.10
C GLU A 502 6.81 -1.13 -14.43
N GLY A 503 6.21 0.06 -14.54
CA GLY A 503 6.68 1.28 -13.87
C GLY A 503 6.84 1.12 -12.35
N ARG A 504 5.83 0.52 -11.69
CA ARG A 504 5.82 0.25 -10.25
C ARG A 504 6.93 -0.72 -9.84
N GLU A 505 7.15 -1.76 -10.64
CA GLU A 505 8.14 -2.81 -10.37
C GLU A 505 9.58 -2.31 -10.58
N HIS A 506 9.83 -1.48 -11.59
CA HIS A 506 11.16 -1.00 -11.95
C HIS A 506 11.60 0.26 -11.20
N LEU A 507 10.70 1.21 -10.92
CA LEU A 507 11.05 2.51 -10.31
C LEU A 507 11.88 2.39 -9.01
N PRO A 508 11.65 1.41 -8.10
CA PRO A 508 12.47 1.24 -6.91
C PRO A 508 13.95 0.91 -7.17
N ARG A 509 14.28 0.37 -8.35
CA ARG A 509 15.64 -0.02 -8.76
C ARG A 509 16.40 1.13 -9.43
N ILE A 510 15.69 2.19 -9.84
CA ILE A 510 16.30 3.35 -10.49
C ILE A 510 17.09 4.16 -9.46
N HIS A 511 18.40 4.25 -9.68
CA HIS A 511 19.31 4.99 -8.82
C HIS A 511 20.00 6.15 -9.55
N THR A 512 19.88 6.24 -10.88
CA THR A 512 20.45 7.33 -11.66
C THR A 512 19.50 7.75 -12.78
N THR A 513 18.97 8.96 -12.65
CA THR A 513 18.13 9.58 -13.69
C THR A 513 18.90 10.69 -14.39
N MET A 514 18.78 10.75 -15.70
CA MET A 514 19.29 11.86 -16.53
C MET A 514 18.13 12.64 -17.12
N ALA A 515 18.05 13.94 -16.84
CA ALA A 515 17.07 14.82 -17.46
C ALA A 515 17.62 15.36 -18.78
N MET A 516 16.85 15.26 -19.86
CA MET A 516 17.21 15.84 -21.16
C MET A 516 16.20 16.90 -21.55
N PHE A 517 16.71 18.11 -21.80
CA PHE A 517 15.94 19.29 -22.19
C PHE A 517 16.31 19.72 -23.61
N GLY A 518 15.40 20.36 -24.32
CA GLY A 518 15.66 20.88 -25.66
C GLY A 518 14.42 21.46 -26.31
N SER A 519 14.56 21.84 -27.57
CA SER A 519 13.47 22.43 -28.35
C SER A 519 12.27 21.48 -28.49
N ALA A 520 11.07 22.05 -28.41
CA ALA A 520 9.82 21.37 -28.77
C ALA A 520 9.58 21.31 -30.30
N CYS A 521 10.42 21.99 -31.09
CA CYS A 521 10.29 21.99 -32.55
C CYS A 521 10.95 20.76 -33.17
N ASP A 522 10.26 20.12 -34.12
CA ASP A 522 10.72 18.88 -34.76
C ASP A 522 11.85 19.07 -35.78
N VAL A 523 12.20 20.31 -36.10
CA VAL A 523 13.26 20.65 -37.08
C VAL A 523 14.64 20.09 -36.74
N LEU A 524 14.87 19.75 -35.47
CA LEU A 524 16.14 19.18 -35.00
C LEU A 524 16.20 17.66 -35.10
N GLY A 525 15.10 16.98 -35.42
CA GLY A 525 15.03 15.52 -35.53
C GLY A 525 16.13 14.89 -36.38
N PRO A 526 16.32 15.33 -37.65
CA PRO A 526 17.31 14.73 -38.55
C PRO A 526 18.76 14.80 -38.05
N VAL A 527 19.10 15.76 -37.18
CA VAL A 527 20.47 15.96 -36.69
C VAL A 527 20.69 15.41 -35.27
N LEU A 528 19.63 15.17 -34.49
CA LEU A 528 19.75 14.74 -33.09
C LEU A 528 19.35 13.29 -32.84
N ALA A 529 18.47 12.69 -33.65
CA ALA A 529 17.88 11.39 -33.32
C ALA A 529 18.90 10.25 -33.19
N GLU A 530 19.74 10.03 -34.22
CA GLU A 530 20.75 8.97 -34.20
C GLU A 530 21.84 9.23 -33.14
N PRO A 531 22.40 10.44 -33.00
CA PRO A 531 23.37 10.74 -31.94
C PRO A 531 22.82 10.51 -30.52
N ILE A 532 21.57 10.92 -30.25
CA ILE A 532 20.92 10.68 -28.95
C ILE A 532 20.77 9.18 -28.71
N ALA A 533 20.32 8.40 -29.70
CA ALA A 533 20.17 6.96 -29.54
C ALA A 533 21.50 6.26 -29.25
N ALA A 534 22.57 6.63 -29.97
CA ALA A 534 23.91 6.09 -29.73
C ALA A 534 24.44 6.44 -28.32
N PHE A 535 24.19 7.68 -27.88
CA PHE A 535 24.54 8.15 -26.54
C PHE A 535 23.82 7.40 -25.43
N LEU A 536 22.49 7.27 -25.53
CA LEU A 536 21.68 6.54 -24.57
C LEU A 536 22.07 5.07 -24.48
N LYS A 537 22.42 4.46 -25.62
CA LYS A 537 22.92 3.08 -25.65
C LYS A 537 24.19 2.93 -24.82
N LYS A 538 25.16 3.84 -24.99
CA LYS A 538 26.41 3.82 -24.20
C LYS A 538 26.16 4.02 -22.70
N MET A 539 25.26 4.94 -22.34
CA MET A 539 24.89 5.17 -20.95
C MET A 539 24.25 3.92 -20.31
N ARG A 540 23.31 3.28 -21.00
CA ARG A 540 22.69 2.01 -20.55
C ARG A 540 23.72 0.88 -20.42
N ASP A 541 24.62 0.76 -21.39
CA ASP A 541 25.62 -0.30 -21.42
C ASP A 541 26.77 -0.08 -20.41
N HIS A 542 26.80 1.06 -19.70
CA HIS A 542 27.80 1.35 -18.69
C HIS A 542 27.65 0.42 -17.46
N PRO A 543 28.72 -0.27 -16.99
CA PRO A 543 28.63 -1.32 -15.97
C PRO A 543 28.03 -0.89 -14.62
N ARG A 544 28.17 0.39 -14.26
CA ARG A 544 27.65 0.97 -13.00
C ARG A 544 26.23 1.54 -13.10
N LEU A 545 25.63 1.52 -14.29
CA LEU A 545 24.32 2.09 -14.54
C LEU A 545 23.29 1.00 -14.82
N GLY A 546 23.47 0.24 -15.91
CA GLY A 546 22.62 -0.91 -16.26
C GLY A 546 21.12 -0.61 -16.15
N GLU A 547 20.38 -1.51 -15.50
CA GLU A 547 18.94 -1.38 -15.26
C GLU A 547 18.57 -0.26 -14.27
N GLY A 548 19.54 0.28 -13.51
CA GLY A 548 19.32 1.39 -12.59
C GLY A 548 19.30 2.77 -13.26
N PHE A 549 19.43 2.83 -14.59
CA PHE A 549 19.44 4.04 -15.39
C PHE A 549 18.07 4.41 -15.93
N ALA A 550 17.72 5.69 -15.81
CA ALA A 550 16.49 6.25 -16.36
C ALA A 550 16.73 7.59 -17.06
N VAL A 551 15.80 7.94 -17.94
CA VAL A 551 15.77 9.25 -18.61
C VAL A 551 14.48 9.98 -18.26
N ALA A 552 14.60 11.28 -17.97
CA ALA A 552 13.48 12.17 -17.70
C ALA A 552 13.39 13.28 -18.75
N HIS A 553 12.16 13.66 -19.12
CA HIS A 553 11.90 14.73 -20.09
C HIS A 553 10.58 15.45 -19.77
N GLY A 554 10.34 16.59 -20.42
CA GLY A 554 9.18 17.45 -20.18
C GLY A 554 7.86 17.02 -20.82
N SER A 555 7.73 15.77 -21.30
CA SER A 555 6.55 15.23 -22.02
C SER A 555 6.12 15.94 -23.32
N GLY A 556 6.84 16.95 -23.82
CA GLY A 556 6.50 17.64 -25.07
C GLY A 556 7.05 16.97 -26.35
N PRO A 557 6.82 17.58 -27.53
CA PRO A 557 7.36 17.14 -28.82
C PRO A 557 8.84 17.50 -29.01
N GLY A 558 9.37 17.36 -30.24
CA GLY A 558 10.76 17.69 -30.57
C GLY A 558 11.78 16.82 -29.85
N VAL A 559 12.78 17.46 -29.23
CA VAL A 559 13.88 16.77 -28.52
C VAL A 559 13.36 15.82 -27.44
N MET A 560 12.32 16.23 -26.71
CA MET A 560 11.74 15.41 -25.64
C MET A 560 11.16 14.10 -26.19
N ARG A 561 10.51 14.14 -27.36
CA ARG A 561 9.97 12.95 -28.03
C ARG A 561 11.09 12.07 -28.60
N ILE A 562 12.10 12.67 -29.22
CA ILE A 562 13.27 11.95 -29.75
C ILE A 562 13.97 11.14 -28.65
N VAL A 563 14.18 11.76 -27.49
CA VAL A 563 14.79 11.12 -26.32
C VAL A 563 13.93 9.97 -25.83
N ASP A 564 12.63 10.18 -25.71
CA ASP A 564 11.68 9.18 -25.25
C ASP A 564 11.63 7.95 -26.18
N ASP A 565 11.50 8.17 -27.49
CA ASP A 565 11.46 7.10 -28.50
C ASP A 565 12.78 6.30 -28.51
N ALA A 566 13.92 6.99 -28.43
CA ALA A 566 15.24 6.35 -28.37
C ALA A 566 15.42 5.54 -27.09
N ALA A 567 15.00 6.06 -25.93
CA ALA A 567 15.03 5.34 -24.66
C ALA A 567 14.12 4.10 -24.70
N ALA A 568 12.93 4.22 -25.31
CA ALA A 568 11.98 3.12 -25.44
C ALA A 568 12.56 1.97 -26.27
N ALA A 569 13.17 2.28 -27.41
CA ALA A 569 13.83 1.30 -28.27
C ALA A 569 15.00 0.56 -27.59
N LEU A 570 15.59 1.18 -26.55
CA LEU A 570 16.72 0.63 -25.79
C LEU A 570 16.30 -0.07 -24.50
N GLY A 571 15.00 -0.07 -24.15
CA GLY A 571 14.49 -0.61 -22.88
C GLY A 571 14.92 0.19 -21.66
N ILE A 572 15.25 1.47 -21.82
CA ILE A 572 15.62 2.36 -20.72
C ILE A 572 14.34 2.85 -20.04
N PHE A 573 14.34 3.00 -18.72
CA PHE A 573 13.19 3.49 -17.96
C PHE A 573 12.94 4.98 -18.25
N ARG A 574 11.68 5.36 -18.52
CA ARG A 574 11.32 6.72 -19.00
C ARG A 574 10.39 7.43 -18.03
N LEU A 575 10.70 8.69 -17.76
CA LEU A 575 9.89 9.60 -16.93
C LEU A 575 9.43 10.81 -17.75
N GLY A 576 8.12 10.98 -17.89
CA GLY A 576 7.52 12.16 -18.53
C GLY A 576 6.92 13.12 -17.50
N VAL A 577 7.48 14.31 -17.34
CA VAL A 577 6.98 15.33 -16.40
C VAL A 577 6.54 16.57 -17.17
N GLY A 578 5.26 16.63 -17.52
CA GLY A 578 4.70 17.72 -18.32
C GLY A 578 3.98 18.79 -17.52
N ILE A 579 3.65 19.87 -18.21
CA ILE A 579 2.84 20.99 -17.72
C ILE A 579 1.81 21.35 -18.79
N ASP A 580 0.81 22.13 -18.41
CA ASP A 580 -0.26 22.58 -19.29
C ASP A 580 0.25 23.38 -20.51
N ALA A 581 0.41 22.68 -21.62
CA ALA A 581 0.90 23.19 -22.88
C ALA A 581 -0.16 23.17 -23.99
N GLU A 582 -1.45 22.93 -23.67
CA GLU A 582 -2.54 22.98 -24.64
C GLU A 582 -2.72 24.39 -25.21
N GLU A 583 -2.47 25.43 -24.41
CA GLU A 583 -2.49 26.83 -24.86
C GLU A 583 -1.42 27.15 -25.92
N ILE A 584 -0.40 26.30 -26.07
CA ILE A 584 0.68 26.43 -27.07
C ILE A 584 0.68 25.29 -28.10
N GLY A 585 -0.37 24.47 -28.17
CA GLY A 585 -0.56 23.44 -29.18
C GLY A 585 0.30 22.18 -29.04
N GLN A 586 0.81 21.88 -27.84
CA GLN A 586 1.59 20.66 -27.59
C GLN A 586 0.69 19.55 -27.01
N ILE A 587 0.80 18.34 -27.58
CA ILE A 587 0.11 17.15 -27.07
C ILE A 587 1.06 16.44 -26.09
N PRO A 588 0.68 16.27 -24.81
CA PRO A 588 1.53 15.60 -23.84
C PRO A 588 1.76 14.12 -24.20
N ASN A 589 2.99 13.67 -23.99
CA ASN A 589 3.37 12.27 -24.15
C ASN A 589 3.11 11.47 -22.86
N PHE A 590 2.23 10.47 -22.97
CA PHE A 590 1.86 9.55 -21.90
C PHE A 590 2.42 8.13 -22.09
N GLU A 591 3.25 7.89 -23.09
CA GLU A 591 3.91 6.58 -23.30
C GLU A 591 4.93 6.18 -22.21
N PRO A 592 5.64 7.11 -21.51
CA PRO A 592 6.61 6.74 -20.49
C PRO A 592 6.02 5.85 -19.38
N GLN A 593 6.84 4.96 -18.82
CA GLN A 593 6.43 4.07 -17.72
C GLN A 593 5.99 4.85 -16.47
N ALA A 594 6.52 6.05 -16.25
CA ALA A 594 6.13 6.93 -15.17
C ALA A 594 5.85 8.35 -15.68
N VAL A 595 4.72 8.93 -15.30
CA VAL A 595 4.34 10.28 -15.75
C VAL A 595 3.79 11.14 -14.63
N ALA A 596 3.95 12.44 -14.74
CA ALA A 596 3.19 13.43 -13.98
C ALA A 596 2.86 14.62 -14.90
N GLN A 597 1.63 15.11 -14.86
CA GLN A 597 1.21 16.28 -15.60
C GLN A 597 0.66 17.32 -14.64
N PHE A 598 1.10 18.55 -14.83
CA PHE A 598 0.77 19.65 -13.94
C PHE A 598 0.00 20.75 -14.66
N THR A 599 -0.81 21.50 -13.92
CA THR A 599 -1.31 22.79 -14.39
C THR A 599 -0.20 23.83 -14.38
N ASN A 600 -0.36 24.94 -15.11
CA ASN A 600 0.64 26.03 -15.13
C ASN A 600 0.94 26.62 -13.75
N LEU A 601 -0.02 26.54 -12.81
CA LEU A 601 0.15 26.98 -11.42
C LEU A 601 1.12 26.11 -10.61
N ALA A 602 1.42 24.89 -11.07
CA ALA A 602 2.31 23.94 -10.41
C ALA A 602 3.67 23.78 -11.11
N MET A 603 4.11 24.83 -11.84
CA MET A 603 5.39 24.85 -12.55
C MET A 603 6.60 24.52 -11.65
N ASN A 604 6.63 25.06 -10.43
CA ASN A 604 7.72 24.79 -9.48
C ASN A 604 7.74 23.33 -9.01
N THR A 605 6.57 22.70 -8.84
CA THR A 605 6.46 21.28 -8.47
C THR A 605 6.98 20.38 -9.58
N ARG A 606 6.64 20.71 -10.84
CA ARG A 606 7.23 20.03 -12.01
C ARG A 606 8.75 20.14 -11.99
N GLN A 607 9.26 21.34 -11.75
CA GLN A 607 10.71 21.59 -11.74
C GLN A 607 11.41 20.79 -10.65
N ASP A 608 10.81 20.76 -9.46
CA ASP A 608 11.33 20.00 -8.32
C ASP A 608 11.51 18.52 -8.67
N ILE A 609 10.54 17.92 -9.35
CA ILE A 609 10.62 16.53 -9.79
C ILE A 609 11.75 16.34 -10.81
N LEU A 610 11.82 17.16 -11.85
CA LEU A 610 12.83 17.03 -12.92
C LEU A 610 14.25 17.26 -12.39
N ASP A 611 14.48 18.30 -11.58
CA ASP A 611 15.81 18.67 -11.11
C ASP A 611 16.29 17.84 -9.92
N ARG A 612 15.42 17.61 -8.93
CA ARG A 612 15.81 16.93 -7.69
C ARG A 612 16.02 15.44 -7.92
N ARG A 613 15.24 14.81 -8.83
CA ARG A 613 15.37 13.36 -9.14
C ARG A 613 16.44 13.06 -10.18
N SER A 614 16.85 14.04 -10.99
CA SER A 614 17.91 13.83 -11.99
C SER A 614 19.29 14.16 -11.42
N LEU A 615 20.24 13.27 -11.64
CA LEU A 615 21.64 13.49 -11.33
C LEU A 615 22.30 14.32 -12.45
N PHE A 616 22.14 13.87 -13.68
CA PHE A 616 22.67 14.55 -14.87
C PHE A 616 21.59 15.40 -15.52
N LYS A 617 22.00 16.56 -16.06
CA LYS A 617 21.17 17.38 -16.94
C LYS A 617 21.86 17.60 -18.26
N ILE A 618 21.15 17.32 -19.35
CA ILE A 618 21.60 17.54 -20.72
C ILE A 618 20.74 18.64 -21.33
N PHE A 619 21.39 19.74 -21.72
CA PHE A 619 20.78 20.87 -22.40
C PHE A 619 21.11 20.79 -23.88
N ASN A 620 20.21 20.19 -24.65
CA ASN A 620 20.26 20.18 -26.11
C ASN A 620 19.81 21.55 -26.65
N LEU A 621 20.09 21.80 -27.93
CA LEU A 621 19.60 22.98 -28.65
C LEU A 621 18.11 23.27 -28.36
N GLY A 622 17.82 24.48 -27.91
CA GLY A 622 16.51 24.82 -27.38
C GLY A 622 16.27 26.33 -27.24
N GLY A 623 14.99 26.69 -27.03
CA GLY A 623 14.55 28.08 -26.92
C GLY A 623 14.40 28.56 -25.48
N PHE A 624 13.40 29.41 -25.24
CA PHE A 624 13.13 29.99 -23.92
C PHE A 624 12.80 28.95 -22.84
N GLY A 625 12.05 27.90 -23.18
CA GLY A 625 11.76 26.81 -22.25
C GLY A 625 13.04 26.14 -21.75
N THR A 626 13.95 25.77 -22.66
CA THR A 626 15.25 25.19 -22.29
C THR A 626 16.12 26.17 -21.49
N SER A 627 16.10 27.46 -21.84
CA SER A 627 16.82 28.49 -21.09
C SER A 627 16.30 28.67 -19.66
N TYR A 628 14.98 28.55 -19.47
CA TYR A 628 14.36 28.53 -18.14
C TYR A 628 14.86 27.34 -17.32
N GLU A 629 14.87 26.13 -17.90
CA GLU A 629 15.35 24.90 -17.26
C GLU A 629 16.82 25.01 -16.82
N VAL A 630 17.69 25.62 -17.66
CA VAL A 630 19.09 25.88 -17.30
C VAL A 630 19.21 26.72 -16.03
N ASN A 631 18.47 27.83 -15.95
CA ASN A 631 18.55 28.74 -14.80
C ASN A 631 18.00 28.09 -13.53
N MET A 632 16.94 27.29 -13.65
CA MET A 632 16.38 26.53 -12.53
C MET A 632 17.35 25.47 -12.02
N ALA A 633 17.92 24.67 -12.92
CA ALA A 633 18.85 23.60 -12.56
C ALA A 633 20.10 24.13 -11.83
N LEU A 634 20.66 25.27 -12.27
CA LEU A 634 21.80 25.91 -11.61
C LEU A 634 21.41 26.52 -10.25
N THR A 635 20.20 27.05 -10.14
CA THR A 635 19.67 27.57 -8.87
C THR A 635 19.49 26.45 -7.86
N PHE A 636 18.88 25.33 -8.26
CA PHE A 636 18.71 24.13 -7.43
C PHE A 636 20.05 23.53 -6.99
N LEU A 637 21.02 23.49 -7.91
CA LEU A 637 22.38 23.08 -7.60
C LEU A 637 23.02 23.96 -6.52
N LYS A 638 22.95 25.29 -6.68
CA LYS A 638 23.48 26.28 -5.72
C LYS A 638 22.97 26.05 -4.30
N ILE A 639 21.69 25.73 -4.14
CA ILE A 639 21.04 25.58 -2.82
C ILE A 639 21.09 24.13 -2.29
N GLY A 640 21.82 23.23 -2.96
CA GLY A 640 21.98 21.84 -2.53
C GLY A 640 20.70 21.01 -2.64
N GLN A 641 19.85 21.34 -3.62
CA GLN A 641 18.69 20.54 -4.01
C GLN A 641 19.00 19.56 -5.15
N CYS A 642 20.23 19.58 -5.66
CA CYS A 642 20.79 18.59 -6.58
C CYS A 642 22.19 18.20 -6.11
N LEU A 643 22.60 16.96 -6.40
CA LEU A 643 24.01 16.57 -6.24
C LEU A 643 24.87 17.34 -7.25
N PRO A 644 26.08 17.81 -6.85
CA PRO A 644 27.06 18.31 -7.79
C PRO A 644 27.50 17.22 -8.76
N ALA A 645 27.07 17.33 -10.01
CA ALA A 645 27.32 16.39 -11.09
C ALA A 645 27.47 17.14 -12.43
N PRO A 646 28.01 16.51 -13.48
CA PRO A 646 28.11 17.11 -14.81
C PRO A 646 26.77 17.57 -15.39
N TYR A 647 26.70 18.84 -15.78
CA TYR A 647 25.62 19.44 -16.57
C TYR A 647 26.15 19.68 -17.98
N ILE A 648 25.62 18.97 -18.96
CA ILE A 648 26.16 18.92 -20.32
C ILE A 648 25.37 19.88 -21.20
N PHE A 649 26.07 20.83 -21.80
CA PHE A 649 25.54 21.78 -22.77
C PHE A 649 26.04 21.36 -24.15
N ILE A 650 25.14 20.80 -24.96
CA ILE A 650 25.52 20.17 -26.21
C ILE A 650 25.02 20.93 -27.43
N ASP A 651 25.92 21.14 -28.38
CA ASP A 651 25.62 21.65 -29.70
C ASP A 651 26.39 20.86 -30.77
N PRO A 652 25.77 19.87 -31.42
CA PRO A 652 26.42 19.08 -32.46
C PRO A 652 26.48 19.78 -33.82
N VAL A 653 25.93 20.99 -33.94
CA VAL A 653 25.79 21.70 -35.23
C VAL A 653 26.65 22.96 -35.29
N GLY A 654 26.89 23.62 -34.16
CA GLY A 654 27.66 24.87 -34.08
C GLY A 654 26.82 26.08 -34.47
N PHE A 655 25.60 26.21 -33.94
CA PHE A 655 24.66 27.29 -34.27
C PHE A 655 24.96 28.62 -33.58
N GLY A 656 26.02 28.70 -32.76
CA GLY A 656 26.44 29.94 -32.14
C GLY A 656 27.05 30.94 -33.13
N PRO A 657 27.22 32.21 -32.71
CA PRO A 657 27.81 33.24 -33.55
C PRO A 657 29.21 32.84 -34.04
N GLY A 658 29.44 32.96 -35.35
CA GLY A 658 30.74 32.58 -35.95
C GLY A 658 30.97 31.07 -36.09
N GLY A 659 29.93 30.24 -35.91
CA GLY A 659 30.06 28.78 -35.93
C GLY A 659 30.50 28.16 -34.60
N GLU A 660 30.56 28.97 -33.54
CA GLU A 660 30.88 28.51 -32.20
C GLU A 660 29.73 27.71 -31.58
N PRO A 661 29.96 26.93 -30.50
CA PRO A 661 28.89 26.25 -29.79
C PRO A 661 27.81 27.22 -29.29
N PHE A 662 26.55 26.87 -29.54
CA PHE A 662 25.37 27.66 -29.22
C PHE A 662 25.32 28.14 -27.76
N TRP A 663 25.76 27.30 -26.82
CA TRP A 663 25.69 27.58 -25.39
C TRP A 663 26.83 28.45 -24.84
N ARG A 664 27.84 28.78 -25.65
CA ARG A 664 29.06 29.44 -25.18
C ARG A 664 28.82 30.75 -24.45
N GLN A 665 28.02 31.63 -25.05
CA GLN A 665 27.73 32.94 -24.47
C GLN A 665 26.97 32.82 -23.14
N THR A 666 26.04 31.87 -23.05
CA THR A 666 25.30 31.58 -21.82
C THR A 666 26.23 31.09 -20.71
N ILE A 667 27.15 30.17 -21.02
CA ILE A 667 28.13 29.68 -20.05
C ILE A 667 29.09 30.80 -19.61
N GLN A 668 29.55 31.66 -20.54
CA GLN A 668 30.37 32.82 -20.21
C GLN A 668 29.65 33.81 -19.28
N GLN A 669 28.34 33.97 -19.43
CA GLN A 669 27.55 34.77 -18.49
C GLN A 669 27.55 34.15 -17.08
N PHE A 670 27.39 32.83 -16.96
CA PHE A 670 27.47 32.15 -15.67
C PHE A 670 28.87 32.21 -15.04
N GLN A 671 29.92 32.15 -15.86
CA GLN A 671 31.30 32.35 -15.43
C GLN A 671 31.50 33.77 -14.88
N THR A 672 30.93 34.77 -15.56
CA THR A 672 30.95 36.17 -15.12
C THR A 672 30.29 36.32 -13.75
N LEU A 673 29.10 35.74 -13.55
CA LEU A 673 28.39 35.76 -12.25
C LEU A 673 29.16 35.05 -11.12
N SER A 674 30.01 34.10 -11.48
CA SER A 674 30.78 33.28 -10.55
C SER A 674 32.20 33.79 -10.32
N SER A 675 32.62 34.86 -11.00
CA SER A 675 33.96 35.45 -10.93
C SER A 675 33.94 36.78 -10.17
N ASP A 676 35.12 37.28 -9.76
CA ASP A 676 35.22 38.61 -9.19
C ASP A 676 34.88 39.66 -10.25
N LEU A 677 34.02 40.62 -9.89
CA LEU A 677 33.56 41.66 -10.79
C LEU A 677 34.22 42.99 -10.40
N ALA A 678 34.82 43.67 -11.37
CA ALA A 678 35.38 45.00 -11.15
C ALA A 678 34.95 45.95 -12.27
N GLY A 679 34.51 47.16 -11.91
CA GLY A 679 34.04 48.15 -12.87
C GLY A 679 33.57 49.45 -12.19
N GLY A 680 33.72 50.59 -12.88
CA GLY A 680 33.26 51.89 -12.39
C GLY A 680 33.91 52.36 -11.08
N GLY A 681 35.12 51.88 -10.76
CA GLY A 681 35.79 52.19 -9.49
C GLY A 681 35.39 51.28 -8.31
N HIS A 682 34.53 50.28 -8.53
CA HIS A 682 34.11 49.31 -7.51
C HIS A 682 34.71 47.94 -7.78
N THR A 683 35.09 47.25 -6.70
CA THR A 683 35.42 45.81 -6.72
C THR A 683 34.31 45.07 -5.97
N LEU A 684 33.62 44.19 -6.68
CA LEU A 684 32.61 43.29 -6.16
C LEU A 684 33.19 41.87 -6.19
N GLY A 685 32.93 41.08 -5.15
CA GLY A 685 33.19 39.64 -5.20
C GLY A 685 32.22 38.94 -6.17
N PRO A 686 32.25 37.60 -6.25
CA PRO A 686 31.34 36.87 -7.11
C PRO A 686 29.89 37.01 -6.62
N LEU A 687 28.95 37.11 -7.55
CA LEU A 687 27.51 37.20 -7.24
C LEU A 687 26.88 35.81 -7.00
N GLY A 688 27.55 34.75 -7.44
CA GLY A 688 27.19 33.36 -7.22
C GLY A 688 28.34 32.52 -6.66
N PRO A 689 28.07 31.30 -6.17
CA PRO A 689 29.14 30.40 -5.73
C PRO A 689 30.00 29.97 -6.93
N ARG A 690 31.32 30.16 -6.80
CA ARG A 690 32.33 29.81 -7.83
C ARG A 690 32.18 28.40 -8.40
N TRP A 691 31.79 27.44 -7.57
CA TRP A 691 31.77 26.03 -7.93
C TRP A 691 30.58 25.63 -8.83
N VAL A 692 29.50 26.41 -8.89
CA VAL A 692 28.28 26.02 -9.63
C VAL A 692 28.55 25.92 -11.12
N VAL A 693 29.22 26.93 -11.70
CA VAL A 693 29.58 26.92 -13.13
C VAL A 693 30.62 25.86 -13.46
N ASN A 694 31.39 25.37 -12.48
CA ASN A 694 32.31 24.27 -12.68
C ASN A 694 31.57 22.96 -12.98
N CYS A 695 30.27 22.85 -12.73
CA CYS A 695 29.49 21.70 -13.17
C CYS A 695 29.08 21.78 -14.65
N CYS A 696 29.19 22.94 -15.31
CA CYS A 696 28.81 23.12 -16.71
C CYS A 696 29.92 22.64 -17.66
N HIS A 697 29.57 21.79 -18.62
CA HIS A 697 30.47 21.30 -19.66
C HIS A 697 29.89 21.63 -21.03
N GLU A 698 30.58 22.48 -21.78
CA GLU A 698 30.31 22.73 -23.20
C GLU A 698 30.92 21.58 -24.02
N VAL A 699 30.10 20.90 -24.82
CA VAL A 699 30.53 19.80 -25.67
C VAL A 699 30.00 19.96 -27.09
N GLY A 700 30.81 19.56 -28.07
CA GLY A 700 30.44 19.57 -29.48
C GLY A 700 29.80 18.26 -29.94
N THR A 701 29.90 17.18 -29.16
CA THR A 701 29.27 15.89 -29.51
C THR A 701 28.71 15.17 -28.29
N TYR A 702 27.76 14.25 -28.52
CA TYR A 702 27.26 13.40 -27.44
C TYR A 702 28.31 12.42 -26.94
N GLU A 703 29.33 12.12 -27.75
CA GLU A 703 30.46 11.29 -27.34
C GLU A 703 31.31 11.98 -26.27
N GLU A 704 31.61 13.26 -26.47
CA GLU A 704 32.29 14.09 -25.48
C GLU A 704 31.45 14.19 -24.20
N GLY A 705 30.14 14.40 -24.34
CA GLY A 705 29.20 14.39 -23.20
C GLY A 705 29.24 13.07 -22.43
N TYR A 706 29.22 11.93 -23.13
CA TYR A 706 29.37 10.61 -22.53
C TYR A 706 30.70 10.46 -21.80
N ALA A 707 31.82 10.89 -22.40
CA ALA A 707 33.13 10.76 -21.77
C ALA A 707 33.19 11.49 -20.42
N VAL A 708 32.63 12.69 -20.32
CA VAL A 708 32.55 13.46 -19.06
C VAL A 708 31.70 12.71 -18.03
N MET A 709 30.52 12.23 -18.44
CA MET A 709 29.59 11.55 -17.53
C MET A 709 30.11 10.18 -17.07
N ALA A 710 30.70 9.40 -17.97
CA ALA A 710 31.31 8.11 -17.64
C ALA A 710 32.49 8.29 -16.68
N ALA A 711 33.34 9.30 -16.88
CA ALA A 711 34.40 9.63 -15.93
C ALA A 711 33.85 9.92 -14.53
N PHE A 712 32.78 10.71 -14.43
CA PHE A 712 32.10 10.97 -13.16
C PHE A 712 31.50 9.71 -12.52
N VAL A 713 30.82 8.85 -13.28
CA VAL A 713 30.24 7.60 -12.74
C VAL A 713 31.34 6.65 -12.21
N ASN A 714 32.50 6.64 -12.86
CA ASN A 714 33.63 5.81 -12.46
C ASN A 714 34.33 6.34 -11.20
N ASP A 715 34.49 7.66 -11.08
CA ASP A 715 35.10 8.29 -9.90
C ASP A 715 34.50 9.68 -9.59
N PRO A 716 33.37 9.73 -8.84
CA PRO A 716 32.75 10.99 -8.46
C PRO A 716 33.66 11.87 -7.59
N ALA A 717 34.49 11.26 -6.73
CA ALA A 717 35.37 11.97 -5.82
C ALA A 717 36.48 12.70 -6.57
N ALA A 718 37.10 12.06 -7.57
CA ALA A 718 38.06 12.70 -8.46
C ALA A 718 37.41 13.89 -9.18
N TYR A 719 36.20 13.72 -9.72
CA TYR A 719 35.49 14.82 -10.38
C TYR A 719 35.27 16.00 -9.44
N TRP A 720 34.77 15.79 -8.21
CA TRP A 720 34.58 16.90 -7.26
C TRP A 720 35.88 17.61 -6.94
N ARG A 721 36.97 16.86 -6.77
CA ARG A 721 38.31 17.42 -6.50
C ARG A 721 38.82 18.26 -7.66
N GLU A 722 38.77 17.74 -8.88
CA GLU A 722 39.20 18.42 -10.11
C GLU A 722 38.39 19.69 -10.39
N ARG A 723 37.10 19.68 -10.07
CA ARG A 723 36.20 20.81 -10.28
C ARG A 723 36.13 21.76 -9.08
N GLY A 724 36.94 21.56 -8.05
CA GLY A 724 37.01 22.42 -6.87
C GLY A 724 35.71 22.47 -6.07
N ILE A 725 34.96 21.36 -6.04
CA ILE A 725 33.71 21.22 -5.30
C ILE A 725 34.03 20.64 -3.93
N ALA A 726 33.81 21.43 -2.87
CA ALA A 726 34.08 20.98 -1.51
C ALA A 726 33.17 19.80 -1.12
N GLN A 727 33.77 18.75 -0.55
CA GLN A 727 33.06 17.54 -0.13
C GLN A 727 31.92 17.82 0.87
N SER A 728 32.07 18.84 1.74
CA SER A 728 31.02 19.30 2.65
C SER A 728 29.76 19.77 1.92
N ARG A 729 29.90 20.33 0.72
CA ARG A 729 28.75 20.73 -0.14
C ARG A 729 28.06 19.51 -0.74
N VAL A 730 28.83 18.52 -1.16
CA VAL A 730 28.30 17.25 -1.68
C VAL A 730 27.51 16.53 -0.59
N ARG A 731 28.08 16.40 0.63
CA ARG A 731 27.41 15.80 1.78
C ARG A 731 26.12 16.56 2.14
N PHE A 732 26.15 17.90 2.13
CA PHE A 732 24.95 18.72 2.35
C PHE A 732 23.84 18.45 1.32
N ALA A 733 24.19 18.38 0.02
CA ALA A 733 23.22 18.07 -1.03
C ALA A 733 22.66 16.64 -0.89
N ARG A 734 23.54 15.66 -0.62
CA ARG A 734 23.18 14.26 -0.37
C ARG A 734 22.19 14.12 0.79
N ASP A 735 22.42 14.84 1.89
CA ASP A 735 21.55 14.80 3.06
C ASP A 735 20.17 15.45 2.78
N ASN A 736 20.14 16.55 2.02
CA ASN A 736 18.88 17.17 1.60
C ASN A 736 18.06 16.24 0.69
N LEU A 737 18.71 15.58 -0.26
CA LEU A 737 18.05 14.64 -1.17
C LEU A 737 17.50 13.41 -0.43
N LYS A 738 18.26 12.86 0.53
CA LYS A 738 17.78 11.77 1.39
C LYS A 738 16.54 12.18 2.19
N LYS A 739 16.53 13.40 2.75
CA LYS A 739 15.35 13.94 3.46
C LYS A 739 14.14 14.10 2.54
N ALA A 740 14.36 14.38 1.26
CA ALA A 740 13.33 14.46 0.24
C ALA A 740 12.95 13.09 -0.37
N GLY A 741 13.51 11.98 0.14
CA GLY A 741 13.19 10.63 -0.34
C GLY A 741 13.76 10.30 -1.73
N VAL A 742 14.77 11.05 -2.20
CA VAL A 742 15.44 10.76 -3.48
C VAL A 742 16.52 9.71 -3.29
N ALA A 743 16.51 8.70 -4.15
CA ALA A 743 17.52 7.65 -4.16
C ALA A 743 18.90 8.23 -4.52
N ILE A 744 19.92 7.89 -3.72
CA ILE A 744 21.31 8.22 -3.99
C ILE A 744 21.97 7.02 -4.65
N ALA A 745 22.70 7.24 -5.74
CA ALA A 745 23.34 6.16 -6.47
C ALA A 745 24.43 5.47 -5.62
N PRO A 746 24.56 4.13 -5.65
CA PRO A 746 25.55 3.41 -4.85
C PRO A 746 26.98 3.94 -5.04
N TYR A 747 27.39 4.21 -6.28
CA TYR A 747 28.73 4.75 -6.60
C TYR A 747 28.98 6.16 -6.02
N ILE A 748 27.93 6.93 -5.69
CA ILE A 748 28.06 8.22 -5.01
C ILE A 748 28.29 8.02 -3.52
N GLU A 749 27.62 7.06 -2.89
CA GLU A 749 27.83 6.74 -1.47
C GLU A 749 29.24 6.17 -1.26
N GLU A 750 29.68 5.24 -2.12
CA GLU A 750 31.05 4.71 -2.11
C GLU A 750 32.09 5.83 -2.17
N ALA A 751 31.89 6.83 -3.05
CA ALA A 751 32.78 7.98 -3.18
C ALA A 751 32.77 8.92 -1.96
N LEU A 752 31.71 8.90 -1.15
CA LEU A 752 31.60 9.70 0.08
C LEU A 752 32.08 8.97 1.33
N GLU A 753 32.17 7.64 1.29
CA GLU A 753 32.67 6.77 2.37
C GLU A 753 34.18 6.47 2.26
N GLY A 754 34.74 6.47 1.04
CA GLY A 754 36.15 6.20 0.78
C GLY A 754 37.15 7.31 1.15
N GLU A 755 36.67 8.41 1.73
CA GLU A 755 37.43 9.56 2.26
C GLU A 755 36.92 9.93 3.66
#